data_AF-G0EUY0-F1
#
_entry.id   AF-G0EUY0-F1
#
_cell.length_a   1.000
_cell.length_b   1.000
_cell.length_c   1.000
_cell.angle_alpha   90.00
_cell.angle_beta   90.00
_cell.angle_gamma   90.00
#
_symmetry.space_group_name_H-M   'P 1'
#
loop_
_entity.id
_entity.type
_entity.pdbx_description
1 polymer ?
#
loop_
_entity_poly.entity_id
_entity_poly.type
_entity_poly.pdbx_seq_one_letter_code
_entity_poly.pdbx_strand_id
1 'polypeptide(L)'
;MRSPARDATRVRRLATWVVAVIVALVAVGRVTGLVVDWLWFASVGYAGVFRTIFATQALLFLAVFAVSAGALWVSGWLAHRCASQAQAWRPEVLGQPVGEIAARLPWRAAIAAAAVLVGLLMAVGELSSWAIALRYIHQVPFGKTDPIFGKDIGFYVFSLPAYLALRNWLLLLLGCSAVVAGVVYGLRGDIALVRSPRGLSMAAATHGSALLGLFFALQAWSYWLDRFMLLYGDNGVVVGASYTDVHVGLPVLWLQVGLAAAAAAASWANMRWRDYRVPAAAALLVVGSAILLGTIWPALFQRFYVKPNELQLETPYLEHNIALTREAYGVTQIEVKPFPVEQSLDLASLQANRPTIDNIRLWDLQPLRDTYAQLQEIRTYYKFLATDIDRYQLGAGYQQVMLSARELEPALIPANAQTWVNLHLLFTHGNGVVMSPVTEKSAEGLPSLYLHDIPPLSNGGPAIQEPRLYFGEGGRGYVIVKGSVPEFDYPKGKDNVYTAYRGRDGIDIGGIARRTLFAWQLGDPNILLSGYITQESRILLHRNIRDRVHTIAPFLTLDHDPYVVASEGRLYWIQDAYTTSGWFPYSQPGTGGGDNYIRNAVKVVIDAYNGTVDFYISDPADPVLQVYQRIFPGVFRPLGAMPQDLQRHIRYPEDLFLIQAQIYRAYHMEAAEVFYNREDLWEFPRQLTGMSTGNMPAARMMPYYMILRLPDEPRAEFVLMLPMVPSQRENMIAWLAARSDPPNYGKLVAYTFPKEKLVYGPFQIEARIQQNTEISQQISLWNQMGSRVIRGHLQVVPIENSILYVSPLYLRAESGQLPELKRVIAAYGDRVVMEDTLGAALAALFKESAPAALPAQGAANARAREALAHYDRAIARLKAGDWSGFGAELDALRPLLEALGAGGADERK
;
A
#
# COMPACT_ATOMS: atom_id res chain seq x y z
N MET A 1 -71.20 12.17 12.74
CA MET A 1 -70.18 11.93 11.70
C MET A 1 -69.21 13.11 11.68
N ARG A 2 -67.98 12.94 12.20
CA ARG A 2 -66.93 13.99 12.18
C ARG A 2 -66.22 13.94 10.82
N SER A 3 -66.01 15.10 10.17
CA SER A 3 -65.52 15.17 8.79
C SER A 3 -64.11 14.57 8.60
N PRO A 4 -63.86 13.78 7.55
CA PRO A 4 -62.55 13.18 7.25
C PRO A 4 -61.41 14.20 7.00
N ALA A 5 -61.72 15.48 6.76
CA ALA A 5 -60.72 16.54 6.54
C ALA A 5 -59.93 16.95 7.81
N ARG A 6 -60.49 16.74 9.02
CA ARG A 6 -59.82 17.07 10.29
C ARG A 6 -58.78 16.02 10.71
N ASP A 7 -58.95 14.76 10.29
CA ASP A 7 -57.99 13.70 10.58
C ASP A 7 -56.76 13.77 9.65
N ALA A 8 -56.95 14.09 8.36
CA ALA A 8 -55.85 14.28 7.43
C ALA A 8 -54.90 15.44 7.82
N THR A 9 -55.42 16.53 8.38
CA THR A 9 -54.62 17.67 8.86
C THR A 9 -53.86 17.37 10.16
N ARG A 10 -54.43 16.54 11.05
CA ARG A 10 -53.73 16.04 12.25
C ARG A 10 -52.61 15.07 11.88
N VAL A 11 -52.87 14.12 10.98
CA VAL A 11 -51.86 13.18 10.48
C VAL A 11 -50.72 13.93 9.78
N ARG A 12 -51.03 14.95 8.97
CA ARG A 12 -50.00 15.77 8.30
C ARG A 12 -49.19 16.63 9.28
N ARG A 13 -49.82 17.18 10.32
CA ARG A 13 -49.10 17.90 11.40
C ARG A 13 -48.23 16.95 12.23
N LEU A 14 -48.73 15.77 12.57
CA LEU A 14 -47.96 14.74 13.28
C LEU A 14 -46.75 14.29 12.45
N ALA A 15 -46.95 14.00 11.15
CA ALA A 15 -45.87 13.66 10.24
C ALA A 15 -44.82 14.78 10.12
N THR A 16 -45.25 16.05 10.06
CA THR A 16 -44.34 17.21 10.03
C THR A 16 -43.54 17.31 11.33
N TRP A 17 -44.17 17.09 12.48
CA TRP A 17 -43.49 17.05 13.79
C TRP A 17 -42.49 15.90 13.87
N VAL A 18 -42.86 14.70 13.43
CA VAL A 18 -41.96 13.53 13.38
C VAL A 18 -40.74 13.83 12.49
N VAL A 19 -40.95 14.39 11.30
CA VAL A 19 -39.86 14.79 10.41
C VAL A 19 -38.98 15.86 11.05
N ALA A 20 -39.57 16.89 11.67
CA ALA A 20 -38.83 17.94 12.36
C ALA A 20 -37.98 17.38 13.51
N VAL A 21 -38.52 16.42 14.28
CA VAL A 21 -37.80 15.73 15.35
C VAL A 21 -36.66 14.88 14.78
N ILE A 22 -36.89 14.11 13.71
CA ILE A 22 -35.85 13.32 13.05
C ILE A 22 -34.72 14.23 12.56
N VAL A 23 -35.06 15.33 11.88
CA VAL A 23 -34.07 16.31 11.40
C VAL A 23 -33.31 16.93 12.57
N ALA A 24 -33.99 17.28 13.66
CA ALA A 24 -33.35 17.80 14.86
C ALA A 24 -32.40 16.77 15.50
N LEU A 25 -32.80 15.49 15.60
CA LEU A 25 -31.95 14.43 16.13
C LEU A 25 -30.73 14.17 15.25
N VAL A 26 -30.90 14.19 13.92
CA VAL A 26 -29.78 14.10 12.97
C VAL A 26 -28.85 15.29 13.12
N ALA A 27 -29.38 16.51 13.23
CA ALA A 27 -28.59 17.72 13.42
C ALA A 27 -27.82 17.68 14.75
N VAL A 28 -28.47 17.28 15.84
CA VAL A 28 -27.83 17.07 17.15
C VAL A 28 -26.71 16.05 17.02
N GLY A 29 -26.95 14.89 16.40
CA GLY A 29 -25.93 13.87 16.19
C GLY A 29 -24.70 14.35 15.41
N ARG A 30 -24.89 15.21 14.41
CA ARG A 30 -23.77 15.81 13.67
C ARG A 30 -23.00 16.83 14.50
N VAL A 31 -23.70 17.67 15.26
CA VAL A 31 -23.07 18.65 16.15
C VAL A 31 -22.31 17.96 17.29
N THR A 32 -22.88 16.91 17.89
CA THR A 32 -22.21 16.15 18.96
C THR A 32 -20.94 15.49 18.45
N GLY A 33 -20.97 14.91 17.24
CA GLY A 33 -19.78 14.35 16.60
C GLY A 33 -18.66 15.38 16.44
N LEU A 34 -18.99 16.55 15.86
CA LEU A 34 -18.02 17.64 15.69
C LEU A 34 -17.42 18.13 17.02
N VAL A 35 -18.22 18.19 18.09
CA VAL A 35 -17.74 18.59 19.42
C VAL A 35 -16.81 17.52 20.00
N VAL A 36 -17.15 16.24 19.85
CA VAL A 36 -16.30 15.14 20.31
C VAL A 36 -14.97 15.11 19.56
N ASP A 37 -15.00 15.24 18.24
CA ASP A 37 -13.79 15.33 17.41
C ASP A 37 -12.94 16.52 17.85
N TRP A 38 -13.53 17.70 18.00
CA TRP A 38 -12.82 18.90 18.47
C TRP A 38 -12.17 18.69 19.85
N LEU A 39 -12.91 18.09 20.80
CA LEU A 39 -12.39 17.78 22.14
C LEU A 39 -11.21 16.81 22.07
N TRP A 40 -11.28 15.80 21.20
CA TRP A 40 -10.20 14.84 21.00
C TRP A 40 -8.97 15.48 20.37
N PHE A 41 -9.13 16.21 19.26
CA PHE A 41 -8.03 16.95 18.64
C PHE A 41 -7.37 17.95 19.60
N ALA A 42 -8.15 18.57 20.48
CA ALA A 42 -7.62 19.44 21.53
C ALA A 42 -6.83 18.66 22.59
N SER A 43 -7.28 17.46 23.00
CA SER A 43 -6.55 16.65 23.99
C SER A 43 -5.22 16.12 23.47
N VAL A 44 -5.12 15.80 22.18
CA VAL A 44 -3.87 15.30 21.56
C VAL A 44 -2.95 16.42 21.04
N GLY A 45 -3.36 17.68 21.10
CA GLY A 45 -2.54 18.83 20.67
C GLY A 45 -2.63 19.20 19.18
N TYR A 46 -3.56 18.61 18.43
CA TYR A 46 -3.73 18.80 16.98
C TYR A 46 -5.00 19.61 16.61
N ALA A 47 -5.54 20.40 17.53
CA ALA A 47 -6.71 21.26 17.29
C ALA A 47 -6.55 22.21 16.09
N GLY A 48 -5.32 22.58 15.73
CA GLY A 48 -5.04 23.37 14.52
C GLY A 48 -5.46 22.63 13.23
N VAL A 49 -5.18 21.33 13.14
CA VAL A 49 -5.54 20.51 11.97
C VAL A 49 -7.05 20.45 11.79
N PHE A 50 -7.77 20.13 12.87
CA PHE A 50 -9.24 20.12 12.86
C PHE A 50 -9.82 21.47 12.42
N ARG A 51 -9.33 22.58 13.00
CA ARG A 51 -9.81 23.92 12.65
C ARG A 51 -9.57 24.23 11.18
N THR A 52 -8.40 23.93 10.63
CA THR A 52 -8.08 24.18 9.22
C THR A 52 -8.96 23.37 8.28
N ILE A 53 -9.11 22.05 8.54
CA ILE A 53 -9.96 21.17 7.71
C ILE A 53 -11.42 21.63 7.79
N PHE A 54 -11.96 21.78 9.00
CA PHE A 54 -13.36 22.16 9.22
C PHE A 54 -13.68 23.55 8.66
N ALA A 55 -12.81 24.56 8.89
CA ALA A 55 -13.02 25.91 8.37
C ALA A 55 -13.01 25.92 6.84
N THR A 56 -12.12 25.15 6.21
CA THR A 56 -12.06 25.03 4.75
C THR A 56 -13.31 24.34 4.21
N GLN A 57 -13.72 23.23 4.81
CA GLN A 57 -14.96 22.53 4.46
C GLN A 57 -16.18 23.43 4.58
N ALA A 58 -16.30 24.18 5.68
CA ALA A 58 -17.38 25.13 5.90
C ALA A 58 -17.35 26.28 4.87
N LEU A 59 -16.17 26.85 4.58
CA LEU A 59 -16.01 27.91 3.59
C LEU A 59 -16.38 27.42 2.18
N LEU A 60 -15.88 26.25 1.77
CA LEU A 60 -16.22 25.62 0.49
C LEU A 60 -17.71 25.33 0.40
N PHE A 61 -18.30 24.73 1.44
CA PHE A 61 -19.73 24.48 1.50
C PHE A 61 -20.53 25.77 1.32
N LEU A 62 -20.21 26.83 2.07
CA LEU A 62 -20.91 28.10 1.99
C LEU A 62 -20.74 28.77 0.61
N ALA A 63 -19.53 28.74 0.05
CA ALA A 63 -19.24 29.32 -1.26
C ALA A 63 -19.99 28.57 -2.38
N VAL A 64 -19.87 27.24 -2.41
CA VAL A 64 -20.54 26.38 -3.40
C VAL A 64 -22.05 26.48 -3.26
N PHE A 65 -22.57 26.48 -2.03
CA PHE A 65 -24.00 26.64 -1.76
C PHE A 65 -24.51 28.00 -2.25
N ALA A 66 -23.85 29.09 -1.87
CA ALA A 66 -24.28 30.44 -2.22
C ALA A 66 -24.28 30.65 -3.74
N VAL A 67 -23.21 30.22 -4.43
CA VAL A 67 -23.11 30.34 -5.89
C VAL A 67 -24.13 29.42 -6.59
N SER A 68 -24.26 28.17 -6.16
CA SER A 68 -25.16 27.20 -6.80
C SER A 68 -26.62 27.57 -6.58
N ALA A 69 -27.03 27.84 -5.34
CA ALA A 69 -28.40 28.24 -5.02
C ALA A 69 -28.74 29.59 -5.67
N GLY A 70 -27.80 30.55 -5.67
CA GLY A 70 -27.95 31.82 -6.35
C GLY A 70 -28.19 31.67 -7.86
N ALA A 71 -27.33 30.91 -8.54
CA ALA A 71 -27.45 30.67 -9.98
C ALA A 71 -28.74 29.90 -10.35
N LEU A 72 -29.09 28.86 -9.59
CA LEU A 72 -30.33 28.10 -9.80
C LEU A 72 -31.58 28.96 -9.56
N TRP A 73 -31.55 29.81 -8.53
CA TRP A 73 -32.64 30.74 -8.24
C TRP A 73 -32.77 31.79 -9.34
N VAL A 74 -31.67 32.39 -9.79
CA VAL A 74 -31.67 33.36 -10.90
C VAL A 74 -32.21 32.71 -12.18
N SER A 75 -31.73 31.52 -12.54
CA SER A 75 -32.23 30.77 -13.70
C SER A 75 -33.73 30.49 -13.60
N GLY A 76 -34.18 29.89 -12.50
CA GLY A 76 -35.60 29.59 -12.29
C GLY A 76 -36.48 30.85 -12.23
N TRP A 77 -36.00 31.92 -11.61
CA TRP A 77 -36.70 33.20 -11.53
C TRP A 77 -36.83 33.88 -12.90
N LEU A 78 -35.77 33.89 -13.71
CA LEU A 78 -35.81 34.36 -15.10
C LEU A 78 -36.78 33.51 -15.92
N ALA A 79 -36.75 32.19 -15.76
CA ALA A 79 -37.69 31.29 -16.42
C ALA A 79 -39.14 31.62 -16.04
N HIS A 80 -39.41 31.82 -14.75
CA HIS A 80 -40.74 32.16 -14.27
C HIS A 80 -41.22 33.55 -14.71
N ARG A 81 -40.34 34.56 -14.68
CA ARG A 81 -40.66 35.94 -15.04
C ARG A 81 -40.91 36.09 -16.54
N CYS A 82 -40.13 35.38 -17.36
CA CYS A 82 -40.21 35.46 -18.82
C CYS A 82 -41.20 34.45 -19.41
N ALA A 83 -41.64 33.44 -18.65
CA ALA A 83 -42.68 32.51 -19.09
C ALA A 83 -43.94 33.27 -19.50
N SER A 84 -44.50 32.92 -20.65
CA SER A 84 -45.67 33.62 -21.16
C SER A 84 -46.89 33.30 -20.29
N GLN A 85 -47.70 34.31 -19.97
CA GLN A 85 -49.02 34.11 -19.35
C GLN A 85 -50.01 33.61 -20.42
N ALA A 86 -49.63 32.58 -21.19
CA ALA A 86 -50.48 32.08 -22.25
C ALA A 86 -51.60 31.22 -21.65
N GLN A 87 -52.73 31.87 -21.39
CA GLN A 87 -54.03 31.22 -21.15
C GLN A 87 -54.50 30.37 -22.37
N ALA A 88 -53.69 30.28 -23.43
CA ALA A 88 -54.04 29.68 -24.71
C ALA A 88 -53.47 28.26 -24.97
N TRP A 89 -52.63 27.70 -24.10
CA TRP A 89 -52.00 26.39 -24.36
C TRP A 89 -52.06 25.48 -23.14
N ARG A 90 -53.20 24.82 -22.93
CA ARG A 90 -53.33 23.73 -21.94
C ARG A 90 -52.72 22.44 -22.51
N PRO A 91 -51.63 21.91 -21.94
CA PRO A 91 -51.09 20.63 -22.38
C PRO A 91 -51.97 19.50 -21.85
N GLU A 92 -52.77 18.91 -22.73
CA GLU A 92 -53.60 17.72 -22.44
C GLU A 92 -52.76 16.47 -22.11
N VAL A 93 -51.45 16.51 -22.41
CA VAL A 93 -50.48 15.40 -22.33
C VAL A 93 -50.01 15.10 -20.91
N LEU A 94 -50.04 16.05 -19.98
CA LEU A 94 -49.74 15.81 -18.55
C LEU A 94 -50.99 15.49 -17.71
N GLY A 95 -52.16 15.40 -18.36
CA GLY A 95 -53.46 15.25 -17.71
C GLY A 95 -53.93 16.54 -17.01
N GLN A 96 -55.25 16.69 -16.86
CA GLN A 96 -55.87 17.76 -16.06
C GLN A 96 -55.27 17.96 -14.65
N PRO A 97 -54.83 16.93 -13.88
CA PRO A 97 -54.31 17.15 -12.53
C PRO A 97 -52.99 17.95 -12.46
N VAL A 98 -52.10 17.83 -13.45
CA VAL A 98 -50.80 18.53 -13.41
C VAL A 98 -50.95 20.03 -13.69
N GLY A 99 -51.86 20.41 -14.59
CA GLY A 99 -52.20 21.81 -14.86
C GLY A 99 -52.85 22.52 -13.67
N GLU A 100 -53.70 21.82 -12.91
CA GLU A 100 -54.30 22.35 -11.69
C GLU A 100 -53.28 22.54 -10.55
N ILE A 101 -52.33 21.61 -10.41
CA ILE A 101 -51.23 21.70 -9.44
C ILE A 101 -50.30 22.87 -9.79
N ALA A 102 -49.92 23.03 -11.06
CA ALA A 102 -49.07 24.13 -11.54
C ALA A 102 -49.70 25.52 -11.34
N ALA A 103 -51.03 25.63 -11.45
CA ALA A 103 -51.77 26.88 -11.23
C ALA A 103 -51.86 27.28 -9.75
N ARG A 104 -51.81 26.31 -8.82
CA ARG A 104 -51.87 26.53 -7.36
C ARG A 104 -50.50 26.61 -6.68
N LEU A 105 -49.43 26.36 -7.42
CA LEU A 105 -48.07 26.32 -6.88
C LEU A 105 -47.53 27.75 -6.63
N PRO A 106 -47.02 28.07 -5.43
CA PRO A 106 -46.34 29.33 -5.17
C PRO A 106 -44.95 29.32 -5.83
N TRP A 107 -44.90 29.63 -7.14
CA TRP A 107 -43.71 29.50 -7.99
C TRP A 107 -42.43 30.10 -7.40
N ARG A 108 -42.51 31.31 -6.82
CA ARG A 108 -41.34 31.94 -6.18
C ARG A 108 -40.79 31.12 -5.01
N ALA A 109 -41.67 30.58 -4.18
CA ALA A 109 -41.29 29.73 -3.05
C ALA A 109 -40.82 28.34 -3.52
N ALA A 110 -41.46 27.78 -4.54
CA ALA A 110 -41.07 26.49 -5.11
C ALA A 110 -39.68 26.54 -5.78
N ILE A 111 -39.40 27.59 -6.55
CA ILE A 111 -38.08 27.82 -7.18
C ILE A 111 -37.02 28.07 -6.12
N ALA A 112 -37.30 28.90 -5.11
CA ALA A 112 -36.39 29.12 -4.01
C ALA A 112 -36.11 27.83 -3.23
N ALA A 113 -37.14 27.03 -2.93
CA ALA A 113 -36.99 25.75 -2.25
C ALA A 113 -36.17 24.75 -3.09
N ALA A 114 -36.42 24.66 -4.40
CA ALA A 114 -35.66 23.80 -5.31
C ALA A 114 -34.19 24.25 -5.43
N ALA A 115 -33.95 25.55 -5.57
CA ALA A 115 -32.60 26.12 -5.64
C ALA A 115 -31.81 25.87 -4.35
N VAL A 116 -32.43 26.04 -3.18
CA VAL A 116 -31.82 25.72 -1.88
C VAL A 116 -31.55 24.22 -1.76
N LEU A 117 -32.51 23.36 -2.10
CA LEU A 117 -32.35 21.91 -1.99
C LEU A 117 -31.23 21.39 -2.89
N VAL A 118 -31.26 21.73 -4.19
CA VAL A 118 -30.24 21.28 -5.15
C VAL A 118 -28.89 21.92 -4.84
N GLY A 119 -28.86 23.21 -4.50
CA GLY A 119 -27.65 23.90 -4.07
C GLY A 119 -27.02 23.26 -2.83
N LEU A 120 -27.83 22.79 -1.87
CA LEU A 120 -27.35 22.06 -0.69
C LEU A 120 -26.77 20.70 -1.06
N LEU A 121 -27.41 19.95 -1.94
CA LEU A 121 -26.89 18.67 -2.43
C LEU A 121 -25.53 18.84 -3.14
N MET A 122 -25.41 19.87 -3.99
CA MET A 122 -24.15 20.20 -4.66
C MET A 122 -23.05 20.60 -3.66
N ALA A 123 -23.38 21.46 -2.68
CA ALA A 123 -22.43 21.90 -1.66
C ALA A 123 -21.94 20.74 -0.77
N VAL A 124 -22.82 19.80 -0.41
CA VAL A 124 -22.42 18.58 0.30
C VAL A 124 -21.48 17.72 -0.54
N GLY A 125 -21.73 17.60 -1.85
CA GLY A 125 -20.89 16.84 -2.77
C GLY A 125 -19.45 17.36 -2.86
N GLU A 126 -19.23 18.66 -2.68
CA GLU A 126 -17.91 19.30 -2.77
C GLU A 126 -17.14 19.39 -1.44
N LEU A 127 -17.69 18.86 -0.35
CA LEU A 127 -17.00 18.86 0.96
C LEU A 127 -15.69 18.06 0.94
N SER A 128 -15.60 17.02 0.11
CA SER A 128 -14.39 16.19 -0.05
C SER A 128 -13.26 16.91 -0.79
N SER A 129 -13.57 17.98 -1.53
CA SER A 129 -12.61 18.77 -2.31
C SER A 129 -11.72 19.70 -1.47
N TRP A 130 -11.87 19.70 -0.14
CA TRP A 130 -11.10 20.55 0.78
C TRP A 130 -9.57 20.42 0.59
N ALA A 131 -9.07 19.20 0.38
CA ALA A 131 -7.65 18.95 0.18
C ALA A 131 -7.14 19.49 -1.16
N ILE A 132 -7.98 19.46 -2.21
CA ILE A 132 -7.66 20.06 -3.51
C ILE A 132 -7.56 21.58 -3.38
N ALA A 133 -8.53 22.21 -2.71
CA ALA A 133 -8.55 23.66 -2.50
C ALA A 133 -7.34 24.15 -1.70
N LEU A 134 -7.00 23.48 -0.59
CA LEU A 134 -5.84 23.88 0.23
C LEU A 134 -4.52 23.67 -0.51
N ARG A 135 -4.36 22.56 -1.24
CA ARG A 135 -3.16 22.33 -2.05
C ARG A 135 -2.99 23.39 -3.14
N TYR A 136 -4.07 23.82 -3.79
CA TYR A 136 -4.03 24.90 -4.77
C TYR A 136 -3.62 26.25 -4.15
N ILE A 137 -4.17 26.60 -2.98
CA ILE A 137 -3.88 27.88 -2.31
C ILE A 137 -2.44 27.93 -1.79
N HIS A 138 -1.94 26.82 -1.24
CA HIS A 138 -0.63 26.75 -0.59
C HIS A 138 0.48 26.12 -1.46
N GLN A 139 0.23 25.98 -2.77
CA GLN A 139 1.14 25.29 -3.70
C GLN A 139 2.58 25.82 -3.65
N VAL A 140 3.52 24.92 -3.92
CA VAL A 140 4.96 25.23 -4.05
C VAL A 140 5.43 24.82 -5.45
N PRO A 141 6.46 25.48 -6.01
CA PRO A 141 7.07 25.00 -7.25
C PRO A 141 7.71 23.63 -7.01
N PHE A 142 7.51 22.70 -7.95
CA PHE A 142 8.14 21.38 -7.90
C PHE A 142 9.62 21.45 -8.30
N GLY A 143 10.00 22.43 -9.13
CA GLY A 143 11.37 22.66 -9.58
C GLY A 143 11.76 21.85 -10.82
N LYS A 144 10.80 21.15 -11.43
CA LYS A 144 10.94 20.39 -12.68
C LYS A 144 9.76 20.70 -13.58
N THR A 145 10.00 20.76 -14.89
CA THR A 145 8.99 21.10 -15.89
C THR A 145 8.63 19.92 -16.77
N ASP A 146 7.39 19.88 -17.24
CA ASP A 146 6.96 18.90 -18.23
C ASP A 146 7.60 19.19 -19.60
N PRO A 147 7.94 18.16 -20.39
CA PRO A 147 8.67 18.32 -21.64
C PRO A 147 7.83 18.83 -22.83
N ILE A 148 6.49 18.82 -22.73
CA ILE A 148 5.60 19.17 -23.85
C ILE A 148 5.11 20.62 -23.77
N PHE A 149 4.66 21.05 -22.59
CA PHE A 149 4.07 22.37 -22.34
C PHE A 149 4.98 23.31 -21.55
N GLY A 150 6.10 22.82 -21.01
CA GLY A 150 7.07 23.63 -20.25
C GLY A 150 6.51 24.20 -18.94
N LYS A 151 5.49 23.57 -18.37
CA LYS A 151 4.87 23.92 -17.09
C LYS A 151 5.56 23.16 -15.97
N ASP A 152 5.72 23.82 -14.82
CA ASP A 152 6.22 23.16 -13.62
C ASP A 152 5.28 22.01 -13.21
N ILE A 153 5.84 20.90 -12.75
CA ILE A 153 5.07 19.71 -12.33
C ILE A 153 4.06 20.07 -11.21
N GLY A 154 4.33 21.11 -10.42
CA GLY A 154 3.41 21.62 -9.40
C GLY A 154 2.10 22.15 -9.99
N PHE A 155 2.08 22.63 -11.24
CA PHE A 155 0.82 22.95 -11.94
C PHE A 155 -0.07 21.71 -12.07
N TYR A 156 0.52 20.58 -12.43
CA TYR A 156 -0.19 19.31 -12.64
C TYR A 156 -0.62 18.68 -11.32
N VAL A 157 0.24 18.70 -10.31
CA VAL A 157 -0.04 18.09 -9.00
C VAL A 157 -1.01 18.92 -8.15
N PHE A 158 -0.96 20.25 -8.24
CA PHE A 158 -1.72 21.13 -7.34
C PHE A 158 -2.82 21.94 -8.06
N SER A 159 -2.52 22.57 -9.20
CA SER A 159 -3.46 23.49 -9.86
C SER A 159 -4.47 22.82 -10.78
N LEU A 160 -4.03 21.88 -11.62
CA LEU A 160 -4.87 21.19 -12.58
C LEU A 160 -6.06 20.46 -11.92
N PRO A 161 -5.91 19.72 -10.79
CA PRO A 161 -7.04 19.08 -10.12
C PRO A 161 -8.07 20.10 -9.63
N ALA A 162 -7.63 21.28 -9.20
CA ALA A 162 -8.53 22.36 -8.77
C ALA A 162 -9.32 22.94 -9.96
N TYR A 163 -8.68 23.15 -11.12
CA TYR A 163 -9.37 23.60 -12.32
C TYR A 163 -10.36 22.56 -12.84
N LEU A 164 -10.01 21.28 -12.79
CA LEU A 164 -10.90 20.18 -13.20
C LEU A 164 -12.10 20.05 -12.25
N ALA A 165 -11.90 20.16 -10.94
CA ALA A 165 -12.97 20.18 -9.96
C ALA A 165 -13.92 21.37 -10.17
N LEU A 166 -13.36 22.57 -10.34
CA LEU A 166 -14.11 23.80 -10.64
C LEU A 166 -14.92 23.66 -11.93
N ARG A 167 -14.31 23.15 -13.00
CA ARG A 167 -14.98 22.88 -14.28
C ARG A 167 -16.15 21.90 -14.10
N ASN A 168 -15.93 20.77 -13.44
CA ASN A 168 -16.94 19.73 -13.26
C ASN A 168 -18.14 20.26 -12.45
N TRP A 169 -17.87 21.02 -11.38
CA TRP A 169 -18.91 21.67 -10.59
C TRP A 169 -19.72 22.70 -11.40
N LEU A 170 -19.05 23.54 -12.21
CA LEU A 170 -19.73 24.54 -13.06
C LEU A 170 -20.58 23.87 -14.16
N LEU A 171 -20.11 22.77 -14.75
CA LEU A 171 -20.89 22.01 -15.75
C LEU A 171 -22.13 21.40 -15.11
N LEU A 172 -22.01 20.82 -13.91
CA LEU A 172 -23.14 20.30 -13.14
C LEU A 172 -24.13 21.42 -12.80
N LEU A 173 -23.64 22.56 -12.32
CA LEU A 173 -24.46 23.72 -11.97
C LEU A 173 -25.27 24.20 -13.18
N LEU A 174 -24.63 24.27 -14.34
CA LEU A 174 -25.27 24.69 -15.57
C LEU A 174 -26.31 23.69 -16.05
N GLY A 175 -25.99 22.39 -16.00
CA GLY A 175 -26.95 21.32 -16.29
C GLY A 175 -28.18 21.37 -15.39
N CYS A 176 -27.99 21.51 -14.07
CA CYS A 176 -29.08 21.69 -13.12
C CYS A 176 -29.89 22.97 -13.38
N SER A 177 -29.22 24.07 -13.74
CA SER A 177 -29.87 25.34 -14.09
C SER A 177 -30.75 25.19 -15.35
N ALA A 178 -30.30 24.43 -16.34
CA ALA A 178 -31.08 24.12 -17.54
C ALA A 178 -32.28 23.21 -17.22
N VAL A 179 -32.12 22.22 -16.33
CA VAL A 179 -33.22 21.37 -15.86
C VAL A 179 -34.27 22.19 -15.11
N VAL A 180 -33.87 23.05 -14.17
CA VAL A 180 -34.79 23.91 -13.42
C VAL A 180 -35.56 24.84 -14.37
N ALA A 181 -34.86 25.50 -15.31
CA ALA A 181 -35.51 26.34 -16.32
C ALA A 181 -36.47 25.53 -17.20
N GLY A 182 -36.05 24.35 -17.68
CA GLY A 182 -36.84 23.46 -18.52
C GLY A 182 -38.11 22.97 -17.83
N VAL A 183 -38.04 22.60 -16.55
CA VAL A 183 -39.22 22.22 -15.74
C VAL A 183 -40.18 23.40 -15.59
N VAL A 184 -39.68 24.60 -15.30
CA VAL A 184 -40.52 25.80 -15.16
C VAL A 184 -41.25 26.11 -16.48
N TYR A 185 -40.54 26.13 -17.61
CA TYR A 185 -41.15 26.38 -18.92
C TYR A 185 -42.10 25.24 -19.35
N GLY A 186 -41.74 23.98 -19.11
CA GLY A 186 -42.58 22.82 -19.43
C GLY A 186 -43.90 22.82 -18.67
N LEU A 187 -43.87 23.05 -17.35
CA LEU A 187 -45.07 23.16 -16.52
C LEU A 187 -45.92 24.40 -16.81
N ARG A 188 -45.31 25.46 -17.36
CA ARG A 188 -46.00 26.67 -17.85
C ARG A 188 -46.59 26.51 -19.25
N GLY A 189 -46.31 25.40 -19.95
CA GLY A 189 -46.81 25.14 -21.29
C GLY A 189 -45.99 25.78 -22.42
N ASP A 190 -44.81 26.33 -22.12
CA ASP A 190 -43.94 27.01 -23.08
C ASP A 190 -43.06 26.03 -23.91
N ILE A 191 -43.16 24.71 -23.65
CA ILE A 191 -42.48 23.63 -24.40
C ILE A 191 -43.54 22.64 -24.90
N ALA A 192 -43.80 22.59 -26.21
CA ALA A 192 -44.76 21.69 -26.82
C ALA A 192 -44.08 20.64 -27.71
N LEU A 193 -43.88 19.41 -27.18
CA LEU A 193 -43.26 18.30 -27.93
C LEU A 193 -44.26 17.52 -28.83
N VAL A 194 -45.56 17.55 -28.51
CA VAL A 194 -46.55 16.60 -29.07
C VAL A 194 -47.55 17.21 -30.06
N ARG A 195 -47.94 18.50 -29.95
CA ARG A 195 -48.91 19.14 -30.87
C ARG A 195 -48.27 20.25 -31.73
N SER A 196 -48.86 20.47 -32.90
CA SER A 196 -48.43 21.48 -33.87
C SER A 196 -49.00 22.88 -33.58
N PRO A 197 -48.21 23.96 -33.79
CA PRO A 197 -46.81 23.90 -34.18
C PRO A 197 -45.96 23.44 -32.99
N ARG A 198 -45.13 22.42 -33.23
CA ARG A 198 -44.10 22.00 -32.28
C ARG A 198 -43.11 23.14 -32.16
N GLY A 199 -42.85 23.61 -30.94
CA GLY A 199 -42.00 24.77 -30.76
C GLY A 199 -41.75 25.13 -29.30
N LEU A 200 -40.68 25.91 -29.12
CA LEU A 200 -40.33 26.57 -27.86
C LEU A 200 -40.92 27.98 -27.88
N SER A 201 -41.43 28.47 -26.75
CA SER A 201 -41.78 29.88 -26.62
C SER A 201 -40.54 30.77 -26.85
N MET A 202 -40.75 32.02 -27.26
CA MET A 202 -39.64 32.95 -27.50
C MET A 202 -38.77 33.16 -26.24
N ALA A 203 -39.40 33.17 -25.07
CA ALA A 203 -38.71 33.27 -23.79
C ALA A 203 -37.90 31.99 -23.47
N ALA A 204 -38.48 30.81 -23.72
CA ALA A 204 -37.80 29.53 -23.52
C ALA A 204 -36.61 29.36 -24.48
N ALA A 205 -36.76 29.76 -25.74
CA ALA A 205 -35.71 29.69 -26.75
C ALA A 205 -34.54 30.66 -26.44
N THR A 206 -34.83 31.88 -25.98
CA THR A 206 -33.79 32.86 -25.63
C THR A 206 -33.03 32.47 -24.36
N HIS A 207 -33.74 32.05 -23.31
CA HIS A 207 -33.10 31.56 -22.08
C HIS A 207 -32.32 30.27 -22.32
N GLY A 208 -32.89 29.31 -23.06
CA GLY A 208 -32.20 28.09 -23.47
C GLY A 208 -30.95 28.37 -24.30
N SER A 209 -30.99 29.32 -25.24
CA SER A 209 -29.82 29.73 -26.04
C SER A 209 -28.75 30.42 -25.20
N ALA A 210 -29.13 31.18 -24.16
CA ALA A 210 -28.17 31.79 -23.23
C ALA A 210 -27.43 30.74 -22.38
N LEU A 211 -28.17 29.76 -21.83
CA LEU A 211 -27.58 28.65 -21.07
C LEU A 211 -26.72 27.75 -21.96
N LEU A 212 -27.15 27.50 -23.20
CA LEU A 212 -26.37 26.72 -24.17
C LEU A 212 -25.10 27.46 -24.61
N GLY A 213 -25.16 28.79 -24.78
CA GLY A 213 -23.98 29.58 -25.06
C GLY A 213 -22.96 29.54 -23.92
N LEU A 214 -23.44 29.63 -22.67
CA LEU A 214 -22.58 29.44 -21.49
C LEU A 214 -22.02 28.01 -21.42
N PHE A 215 -22.80 27.00 -21.81
CA PHE A 215 -22.37 25.60 -21.85
C PHE A 215 -21.22 25.43 -22.85
N PHE A 216 -21.36 25.95 -24.06
CA PHE A 216 -20.29 25.86 -25.05
C PHE A 216 -19.06 26.69 -24.69
N ALA A 217 -19.22 27.84 -24.02
CA ALA A 217 -18.08 28.60 -23.50
C ALA A 217 -17.32 27.81 -22.43
N LEU A 218 -18.04 27.15 -21.51
CA LEU A 218 -17.46 26.28 -20.50
C LEU A 218 -16.86 25.01 -21.12
N GLN A 219 -17.47 24.47 -22.17
CA GLN A 219 -16.94 23.34 -22.94
C GLN A 219 -15.65 23.72 -23.69
N ALA A 220 -15.56 24.95 -24.23
CA ALA A 220 -14.32 25.46 -24.83
C ALA A 220 -13.19 25.52 -23.79
N TRP A 221 -13.49 25.98 -22.57
CA TRP A 221 -12.51 25.93 -21.47
C TRP A 221 -12.20 24.49 -21.04
N SER A 222 -13.18 23.57 -21.06
CA SER A 222 -12.94 22.14 -20.84
C SER A 222 -11.91 21.59 -21.82
N TYR A 223 -12.10 21.77 -23.12
CA TYR A 223 -11.17 21.26 -24.13
C TYR A 223 -9.77 21.89 -24.01
N TRP A 224 -9.71 23.15 -23.57
CA TRP A 224 -8.44 23.79 -23.24
C TRP A 224 -7.75 23.17 -22.02
N LEU A 225 -8.50 22.66 -21.04
CA LEU A 225 -7.93 21.89 -19.92
C LEU A 225 -7.56 20.47 -20.34
N ASP A 226 -8.37 19.82 -21.18
CA ASP A 226 -8.20 18.44 -21.63
C ASP A 226 -6.87 18.22 -22.36
N ARG A 227 -6.27 19.28 -22.94
CA ARG A 227 -4.91 19.19 -23.52
C ARG A 227 -3.83 18.76 -22.53
N PHE A 228 -3.98 19.13 -21.26
CA PHE A 228 -3.06 18.72 -20.20
C PHE A 228 -3.31 17.28 -19.77
N MET A 229 -4.52 16.76 -19.98
CA MET A 229 -4.86 15.37 -19.70
C MET A 229 -4.19 14.39 -20.66
N LEU A 230 -3.70 14.85 -21.81
CA LEU A 230 -2.90 14.04 -22.73
C LEU A 230 -1.66 13.45 -22.04
N LEU A 231 -1.09 14.13 -21.04
CA LEU A 231 0.09 13.66 -20.30
C LEU A 231 -0.19 12.49 -19.34
N TYR A 232 -1.43 12.01 -19.27
CA TYR A 232 -1.86 10.89 -18.42
C TYR A 232 -2.45 9.73 -19.22
N GLY A 233 -2.46 9.82 -20.55
CA GLY A 233 -2.95 8.75 -21.42
C GLY A 233 -2.07 7.49 -21.31
N ASP A 234 -2.66 6.33 -21.60
CA ASP A 234 -1.94 5.06 -21.75
C ASP A 234 -2.38 4.43 -23.07
N ASN A 235 -1.44 4.30 -24.00
CA ASN A 235 -1.68 3.68 -25.31
C ASN A 235 -1.14 2.23 -25.39
N GLY A 236 -0.67 1.67 -24.27
CA GLY A 236 -0.07 0.34 -24.14
C GLY A 236 1.45 0.29 -24.37
N VAL A 237 2.03 1.35 -24.98
CA VAL A 237 3.47 1.48 -25.25
C VAL A 237 4.07 2.59 -24.39
N VAL A 238 3.42 3.75 -24.36
CA VAL A 238 3.79 4.95 -23.62
C VAL A 238 2.69 5.26 -22.61
N VAL A 239 3.07 5.55 -21.37
CA VAL A 239 2.21 6.29 -20.44
C VAL A 239 2.61 7.76 -20.45
N GLY A 240 1.68 8.60 -20.87
CA GLY A 240 1.90 10.00 -21.19
C GLY A 240 1.40 10.35 -22.59
N ALA A 241 1.69 11.58 -23.05
CA ALA A 241 1.29 11.97 -24.40
C ALA A 241 2.17 11.28 -25.43
N SER A 242 1.53 10.55 -26.34
CA SER A 242 2.15 9.83 -27.46
C SER A 242 2.39 10.73 -28.68
N TYR A 243 3.07 10.21 -29.70
CA TYR A 243 3.27 10.91 -30.97
C TYR A 243 1.94 11.38 -31.58
N THR A 244 0.92 10.51 -31.58
CA THR A 244 -0.42 10.83 -32.09
C THR A 244 -1.10 11.90 -31.24
N ASP A 245 -0.95 11.85 -29.93
CA ASP A 245 -1.57 12.85 -29.05
C ASP A 245 -1.00 14.25 -29.29
N VAL A 246 0.31 14.37 -29.51
CA VAL A 246 0.97 15.66 -29.74
C VAL A 246 0.70 16.20 -31.15
N HIS A 247 0.77 15.35 -32.18
CA HIS A 247 0.67 15.80 -33.57
C HIS A 247 -0.76 15.86 -34.11
N VAL A 248 -1.69 15.10 -33.52
CA VAL A 248 -3.09 15.03 -33.95
C VAL A 248 -4.03 15.44 -32.82
N GLY A 249 -3.90 14.83 -31.65
CA GLY A 249 -4.78 15.09 -30.51
C GLY A 249 -4.79 16.55 -30.07
N LEU A 250 -3.62 17.16 -29.89
CA LEU A 250 -3.46 18.54 -29.44
C LEU A 250 -3.99 19.56 -30.47
N PRO A 251 -3.68 19.48 -31.78
CA PRO A 251 -4.33 20.32 -32.79
C PRO A 251 -5.85 20.14 -32.85
N VAL A 252 -6.36 18.90 -32.72
CA VAL A 252 -7.79 18.64 -32.67
C VAL A 252 -8.44 19.31 -31.47
N LEU A 253 -7.83 19.25 -30.29
CA LEU A 253 -8.34 19.93 -29.09
C LEU A 253 -8.39 21.44 -29.29
N TRP A 254 -7.37 22.06 -29.90
CA TRP A 254 -7.42 23.48 -30.25
C TRP A 254 -8.55 23.83 -31.22
N LEU A 255 -8.78 22.98 -32.22
CA LEU A 255 -9.91 23.13 -33.13
C LEU A 255 -11.26 23.00 -32.38
N GLN A 256 -11.38 22.05 -31.45
CA GLN A 256 -12.55 21.87 -30.59
C GLN A 256 -12.82 23.10 -29.71
N VAL A 257 -11.76 23.72 -29.16
CA VAL A 257 -11.87 25.00 -28.43
C VAL A 257 -12.47 26.08 -29.33
N GLY A 258 -11.95 26.22 -30.56
CA GLY A 258 -12.46 27.19 -31.53
C GLY A 258 -13.92 26.94 -31.94
N LEU A 259 -14.27 25.68 -32.24
CA LEU A 259 -15.64 25.29 -32.60
C LEU A 259 -16.62 25.50 -31.45
N ALA A 260 -16.25 25.15 -30.21
CA ALA A 260 -17.06 25.40 -29.03
C ALA A 260 -17.22 26.91 -28.76
N ALA A 261 -16.16 27.71 -28.91
CA ALA A 261 -16.26 29.16 -28.79
C ALA A 261 -17.17 29.78 -29.87
N ALA A 262 -17.09 29.29 -31.11
CA ALA A 262 -17.99 29.70 -32.19
C ALA A 262 -19.44 29.28 -31.92
N ALA A 263 -19.67 28.07 -31.38
CA ALA A 263 -20.97 27.58 -30.96
C ALA A 263 -21.56 28.43 -29.82
N ALA A 264 -20.73 28.88 -28.89
CA ALA A 264 -21.12 29.80 -27.83
C ALA A 264 -21.59 31.14 -28.41
N ALA A 265 -20.79 31.74 -29.29
CA ALA A 265 -21.13 32.99 -29.98
C ALA A 265 -22.40 32.85 -30.82
N ALA A 266 -22.57 31.75 -31.56
CA ALA A 266 -23.76 31.47 -32.36
C ALA A 266 -25.01 31.31 -31.48
N SER A 267 -24.89 30.65 -30.32
CA SER A 267 -25.99 30.49 -29.37
C SER A 267 -26.39 31.84 -28.76
N TRP A 268 -25.44 32.70 -28.41
CA TRP A 268 -25.76 34.05 -27.95
C TRP A 268 -26.32 34.95 -29.07
N ALA A 269 -25.82 34.85 -30.30
CA ALA A 269 -26.40 35.55 -31.45
C ALA A 269 -27.83 35.09 -31.73
N ASN A 270 -28.12 33.80 -31.52
CA ASN A 270 -29.46 33.23 -31.65
C ASN A 270 -30.47 33.79 -30.63
N MET A 271 -30.02 34.43 -29.54
CA MET A 271 -30.93 35.19 -28.67
C MET A 271 -31.67 36.31 -29.44
N ARG A 272 -31.11 36.78 -30.57
CA ARG A 272 -31.69 37.80 -31.45
C ARG A 272 -32.45 37.19 -32.64
N TRP A 273 -31.99 36.08 -33.21
CA TRP A 273 -32.56 35.45 -34.42
C TRP A 273 -33.60 34.36 -34.15
N ARG A 274 -33.57 33.77 -32.95
CA ARG A 274 -34.68 33.02 -32.33
C ARG A 274 -35.10 31.74 -33.07
N ASP A 275 -34.15 31.05 -33.70
CA ASP A 275 -34.37 29.74 -34.35
C ASP A 275 -33.69 28.63 -33.55
N TYR A 276 -34.36 27.49 -33.33
CA TYR A 276 -33.77 26.35 -32.63
C TYR A 276 -32.74 25.59 -33.48
N ARG A 277 -32.76 25.80 -34.82
CA ARG A 277 -31.86 25.10 -35.75
C ARG A 277 -30.40 25.50 -35.57
N VAL A 278 -30.13 26.77 -35.28
CA VAL A 278 -28.76 27.28 -35.07
C VAL A 278 -28.08 26.61 -33.86
N PRO A 279 -28.65 26.62 -32.64
CA PRO A 279 -28.06 25.93 -31.50
C PRO A 279 -28.02 24.40 -31.67
N ALA A 280 -29.01 23.80 -32.32
CA ALA A 280 -29.00 22.36 -32.59
C ALA A 280 -27.89 21.97 -33.58
N ALA A 281 -27.69 22.75 -34.64
CA ALA A 281 -26.60 22.56 -35.59
C ALA A 281 -25.23 22.79 -34.93
N ALA A 282 -25.11 23.81 -34.07
CA ALA A 282 -23.89 24.06 -33.30
C ALA A 282 -23.56 22.91 -32.34
N ALA A 283 -24.57 22.37 -31.64
CA ALA A 283 -24.40 21.20 -30.79
C ALA A 283 -23.98 19.96 -31.57
N LEU A 284 -24.66 19.68 -32.69
CA LEU A 284 -24.32 18.56 -33.57
C LEU A 284 -22.92 18.71 -34.17
N LEU A 285 -22.50 19.94 -34.51
CA LEU A 285 -21.16 20.22 -35.00
C LEU A 285 -20.10 19.97 -33.94
N VAL A 286 -20.26 20.51 -32.72
CA VAL A 286 -19.28 20.34 -31.64
C VAL A 286 -19.21 18.87 -31.21
N VAL A 287 -20.34 18.22 -30.96
CA VAL A 287 -20.37 16.81 -30.54
C VAL A 287 -19.92 15.89 -31.67
N GLY A 288 -20.41 16.11 -32.89
CA GLY A 288 -20.04 15.31 -34.06
C GLY A 288 -18.56 15.43 -34.40
N SER A 289 -18.01 16.65 -34.36
CA SER A 289 -16.56 16.85 -34.55
C SER A 289 -15.74 16.28 -33.41
N ALA A 290 -16.21 16.32 -32.15
CA ALA A 290 -15.49 15.72 -31.03
C ALA A 290 -15.35 14.20 -31.20
N ILE A 291 -16.40 13.52 -31.68
CA ILE A 291 -16.35 12.09 -32.00
C ILE A 291 -15.45 11.85 -33.22
N LEU A 292 -15.74 12.51 -34.35
CA LEU A 292 -15.02 12.26 -35.60
C LEU A 292 -13.52 12.59 -35.51
N LEU A 293 -13.19 13.76 -34.94
CA LEU A 293 -11.82 14.26 -34.89
C LEU A 293 -11.10 13.85 -33.62
N GLY A 294 -11.80 13.70 -32.50
CA GLY A 294 -11.19 13.38 -31.20
C GLY A 294 -11.00 11.90 -30.93
N THR A 295 -11.81 11.02 -31.54
CA THR A 295 -11.68 9.56 -31.30
C THR A 295 -11.37 8.79 -32.58
N ILE A 296 -12.10 9.04 -33.67
CA ILE A 296 -11.92 8.27 -34.90
C ILE A 296 -10.61 8.65 -35.61
N TRP A 297 -10.37 9.95 -35.82
CA TRP A 297 -9.19 10.41 -36.55
C TRP A 297 -7.85 10.03 -35.90
N PRO A 298 -7.63 10.19 -34.58
CA PRO A 298 -6.39 9.78 -33.92
C PRO A 298 -6.22 8.27 -33.96
N ALA A 299 -7.30 7.49 -33.81
CA ALA A 299 -7.23 6.03 -33.92
C ALA A 299 -6.80 5.56 -35.32
N LEU A 300 -7.31 6.19 -36.38
CA LEU A 300 -6.89 5.92 -37.75
C LEU A 300 -5.42 6.31 -37.96
N PHE A 301 -5.01 7.49 -37.47
CA PHE A 301 -3.63 7.95 -37.58
C PHE A 301 -2.65 7.03 -36.83
N GLN A 302 -2.98 6.62 -35.61
CA GLN A 302 -2.20 5.64 -34.85
C GLN A 302 -2.08 4.33 -35.62
N ARG A 303 -3.19 3.81 -36.17
CA ARG A 303 -3.23 2.51 -36.84
C ARG A 303 -2.43 2.49 -38.14
N PHE A 304 -2.54 3.54 -38.95
CA PHE A 304 -2.02 3.55 -40.32
C PHE A 304 -0.69 4.29 -40.50
N TYR A 305 -0.36 5.25 -39.63
CA TYR A 305 0.88 6.03 -39.71
C TYR A 305 1.87 5.69 -38.61
N VAL A 306 1.42 5.65 -37.35
CA VAL A 306 2.33 5.44 -36.21
C VAL A 306 2.72 3.99 -36.03
N LYS A 307 1.76 3.06 -35.92
CA LYS A 307 2.04 1.64 -35.67
C LYS A 307 3.07 0.99 -36.61
N PRO A 308 3.10 1.30 -37.93
CA PRO A 308 4.14 0.78 -38.82
C PRO A 308 5.57 1.21 -38.45
N ASN A 309 5.74 2.40 -37.86
CA ASN A 309 7.03 2.98 -37.48
C ASN A 309 7.04 3.39 -35.98
N GLU A 310 6.38 2.59 -35.13
CA GLU A 310 6.02 2.98 -33.75
C GLU A 310 7.26 3.30 -32.91
N LEU A 311 8.29 2.44 -32.98
CA LEU A 311 9.54 2.64 -32.24
C LEU A 311 10.18 4.00 -32.56
N GLN A 312 10.36 4.34 -33.84
CA GLN A 312 11.02 5.59 -34.24
C GLN A 312 10.22 6.83 -33.81
N LEU A 313 8.89 6.80 -33.95
CA LEU A 313 8.03 7.94 -33.65
C LEU A 313 7.76 8.11 -32.15
N GLU A 314 7.68 7.02 -31.39
CA GLU A 314 7.38 7.04 -29.96
C GLU A 314 8.62 7.15 -29.06
N THR A 315 9.83 6.90 -29.57
CA THR A 315 11.11 7.00 -28.83
C THR A 315 11.22 8.25 -27.93
N PRO A 316 11.03 9.49 -28.41
CA PRO A 316 11.18 10.67 -27.53
C PRO A 316 10.13 10.71 -26.41
N TYR A 317 8.94 10.16 -26.63
CA TYR A 317 7.89 10.11 -25.60
C TYR A 317 8.12 8.98 -24.60
N LEU A 318 8.72 7.88 -25.04
CA LEU A 318 9.23 6.81 -24.17
C LEU A 318 10.34 7.34 -23.25
N GLU A 319 11.29 8.12 -23.76
CA GLU A 319 12.35 8.72 -22.95
C GLU A 319 11.77 9.62 -21.84
N HIS A 320 10.77 10.44 -22.16
CA HIS A 320 10.06 11.25 -21.16
C HIS A 320 9.34 10.40 -20.11
N ASN A 321 8.63 9.35 -20.53
CA ASN A 321 7.96 8.41 -19.64
C ASN A 321 8.95 7.70 -18.71
N ILE A 322 10.06 7.20 -19.23
CA ILE A 322 11.11 6.53 -18.46
C ILE A 322 11.69 7.49 -17.41
N ALA A 323 12.09 8.69 -17.84
CA ALA A 323 12.70 9.68 -16.94
C ALA A 323 11.74 10.14 -15.83
N LEU A 324 10.49 10.48 -16.18
CA LEU A 324 9.51 11.02 -15.24
C LEU A 324 8.90 9.94 -14.33
N THR A 325 8.76 8.69 -14.81
CA THR A 325 8.38 7.58 -13.92
C THR A 325 9.50 7.28 -12.93
N ARG A 326 10.77 7.23 -13.39
CA ARG A 326 11.91 6.99 -12.50
C ARG A 326 12.02 8.07 -11.42
N GLU A 327 11.78 9.32 -11.81
CA GLU A 327 11.68 10.45 -10.90
C GLU A 327 10.52 10.29 -9.91
N ALA A 328 9.30 10.04 -10.38
CA ALA A 328 8.10 10.03 -9.55
C ALA A 328 8.12 8.96 -8.45
N TYR A 329 8.86 7.86 -8.65
CA TYR A 329 9.07 6.81 -7.64
C TYR A 329 10.41 6.90 -6.88
N GLY A 330 11.26 7.87 -7.23
CA GLY A 330 12.58 8.01 -6.62
C GLY A 330 13.49 6.82 -6.91
N VAL A 331 13.38 6.22 -8.09
CA VAL A 331 14.25 5.11 -8.53
C VAL A 331 15.42 5.57 -9.40
N THR A 332 15.47 6.86 -9.76
CA THR A 332 16.64 7.50 -10.40
C THR A 332 17.89 7.44 -9.51
N GLN A 333 17.71 7.43 -8.19
CA GLN A 333 18.78 7.42 -7.20
C GLN A 333 19.30 6.03 -6.83
N ILE A 334 18.80 4.97 -7.49
CA ILE A 334 19.29 3.60 -7.27
C ILE A 334 20.69 3.49 -7.88
N GLU A 335 21.70 3.26 -7.04
CA GLU A 335 23.06 3.05 -7.50
C GLU A 335 23.20 1.61 -8.03
N VAL A 336 23.64 1.46 -9.29
CA VAL A 336 23.88 0.14 -9.88
C VAL A 336 25.35 -0.24 -9.70
N LYS A 337 25.61 -1.35 -9.00
CA LYS A 337 26.96 -1.88 -8.79
C LYS A 337 27.11 -3.29 -9.38
N PRO A 338 28.20 -3.59 -10.09
CA PRO A 338 28.47 -4.97 -10.47
C PRO A 338 28.80 -5.80 -9.23
N PHE A 339 28.27 -7.02 -9.15
CA PHE A 339 28.61 -8.00 -8.13
C PHE A 339 29.35 -9.16 -8.82
N PRO A 340 30.69 -9.21 -8.75
CA PRO A 340 31.45 -10.28 -9.38
C PRO A 340 31.25 -11.57 -8.59
N VAL A 341 30.34 -12.44 -9.03
CA VAL A 341 30.10 -13.70 -8.32
C VAL A 341 31.33 -14.60 -8.43
N GLU A 342 31.94 -14.90 -7.29
CA GLU A 342 33.05 -15.82 -7.10
C GLU A 342 32.60 -16.98 -6.20
N GLN A 343 33.10 -18.18 -6.48
CA GLN A 343 32.86 -19.36 -5.65
C GLN A 343 34.02 -19.59 -4.67
N SER A 344 34.44 -18.53 -3.99
CA SER A 344 35.60 -18.50 -3.09
C SER A 344 35.26 -18.49 -1.60
N LEU A 345 33.97 -18.59 -1.23
CA LEU A 345 33.55 -18.62 0.18
C LEU A 345 34.22 -19.77 0.93
N ASP A 346 34.91 -19.44 2.02
CA ASP A 346 35.55 -20.39 2.92
C ASP A 346 35.21 -20.08 4.40
N LEU A 347 35.73 -20.90 5.32
CA LEU A 347 35.51 -20.69 6.76
C LEU A 347 36.11 -19.38 7.28
N ALA A 348 37.18 -18.85 6.67
CA ALA A 348 37.80 -17.60 7.07
C ALA A 348 36.93 -16.40 6.69
N SER A 349 36.35 -16.41 5.48
CA SER A 349 35.35 -15.43 5.03
C SER A 349 34.13 -15.43 5.96
N LEU A 350 33.64 -16.59 6.41
CA LEU A 350 32.54 -16.65 7.38
C LEU A 350 32.92 -16.03 8.74
N GLN A 351 34.16 -16.25 9.20
CA GLN A 351 34.65 -15.65 10.45
C GLN A 351 34.81 -14.13 10.33
N ALA A 352 35.30 -13.63 9.20
CA ALA A 352 35.43 -12.20 8.92
C ALA A 352 34.06 -11.48 8.83
N ASN A 353 32.99 -12.21 8.49
CA ASN A 353 31.63 -11.70 8.33
C ASN A 353 30.68 -12.18 9.42
N ARG A 354 31.19 -12.44 10.63
CA ARG A 354 30.41 -12.80 11.83
C ARG A 354 29.19 -11.91 12.09
N PRO A 355 29.26 -10.56 11.96
CA PRO A 355 28.09 -9.70 12.13
C PRO A 355 26.92 -10.02 11.19
N THR A 356 27.17 -10.63 10.03
CA THR A 356 26.11 -11.10 9.13
C THR A 356 25.66 -12.51 9.50
N ILE A 357 26.61 -13.43 9.73
CA ILE A 357 26.31 -14.83 10.05
C ILE A 357 25.51 -14.98 11.35
N ASP A 358 25.88 -14.26 12.39
CA ASP A 358 25.24 -14.34 13.71
C ASP A 358 23.86 -13.68 13.73
N ASN A 359 23.46 -13.05 12.62
CA ASN A 359 22.17 -12.39 12.40
C ASN A 359 21.34 -12.99 11.25
N ILE A 360 21.74 -14.14 10.67
CA ILE A 360 20.91 -14.83 9.67
C ILE A 360 19.63 -15.31 10.35
N ARG A 361 18.49 -14.78 9.92
CA ARG A 361 17.23 -15.06 10.61
C ARG A 361 16.83 -16.53 10.45
N LEU A 362 16.65 -17.23 11.55
CA LEU A 362 16.13 -18.61 11.54
C LEU A 362 14.66 -18.67 11.91
N TRP A 363 14.09 -17.60 12.47
CA TRP A 363 12.70 -17.49 12.87
C TRP A 363 11.85 -16.74 11.83
N ASP A 364 10.77 -17.36 11.40
CA ASP A 364 9.77 -16.75 10.51
C ASP A 364 8.65 -16.12 11.33
N LEU A 365 8.04 -15.06 10.79
CA LEU A 365 7.04 -14.24 11.47
C LEU A 365 5.89 -15.06 12.06
N GLN A 366 5.30 -15.96 11.26
CA GLN A 366 4.11 -16.71 11.68
C GLN A 366 4.42 -17.84 12.68
N PRO A 367 5.37 -18.76 12.44
CA PRO A 367 5.75 -19.76 13.44
C PRO A 367 6.20 -19.13 14.77
N LEU A 368 6.95 -18.03 14.74
CA LEU A 368 7.39 -17.36 15.95
C LEU A 368 6.21 -16.76 16.74
N ARG A 369 5.26 -16.11 16.05
CA ARG A 369 4.06 -15.56 16.68
C ARG A 369 3.20 -16.64 17.34
N ASP A 370 3.02 -17.78 16.67
CA ASP A 370 2.29 -18.93 17.22
C ASP A 370 2.99 -19.45 18.50
N THR A 371 4.32 -19.49 18.50
CA THR A 371 5.12 -19.88 19.67
C THR A 371 5.03 -18.85 20.80
N TYR A 372 5.09 -17.55 20.51
CA TYR A 372 4.86 -16.50 21.50
C TYR A 372 3.47 -16.58 22.11
N ALA A 373 2.44 -16.80 21.30
CA ALA A 373 1.06 -16.94 21.77
C ALA A 373 0.97 -18.01 22.87
N GLN A 374 1.48 -19.19 22.57
CA GLN A 374 1.39 -20.33 23.47
C GLN A 374 2.30 -20.23 24.70
N LEU A 375 3.50 -19.64 24.58
CA LEU A 375 4.45 -19.53 25.70
C LEU A 375 4.24 -18.29 26.57
N GLN A 376 3.78 -17.19 25.98
CA GLN A 376 3.92 -15.85 26.57
C GLN A 376 2.63 -15.03 26.60
N GLU A 377 1.47 -15.53 26.12
CA GLU A 377 0.19 -14.83 26.38
C GLU A 377 -0.15 -14.84 27.87
N ILE A 378 0.15 -15.93 28.58
CA ILE A 378 -0.09 -16.18 30.02
C ILE A 378 -1.59 -16.19 30.41
N ARG A 379 -2.43 -15.43 29.71
CA ARG A 379 -3.87 -15.27 29.91
C ARG A 379 -4.57 -15.15 28.56
N THR A 380 -5.79 -15.68 28.49
CA THR A 380 -6.56 -15.79 27.24
C THR A 380 -6.92 -14.45 26.60
N TYR A 381 -6.95 -13.36 27.36
CA TYR A 381 -7.33 -12.03 26.87
C TYR A 381 -6.15 -11.21 26.34
N TYR A 382 -4.92 -11.71 26.44
CA TYR A 382 -3.77 -11.12 25.78
C TYR A 382 -3.54 -11.80 24.43
N LYS A 383 -3.06 -11.01 23.46
CA LYS A 383 -2.81 -11.49 22.11
C LYS A 383 -1.61 -10.76 21.50
N PHE A 384 -0.81 -11.51 20.76
CA PHE A 384 0.22 -10.96 19.88
C PHE A 384 -0.36 -10.79 18.47
N LEU A 385 -0.46 -9.55 18.00
CA LEU A 385 -1.11 -9.24 16.71
C LEU A 385 -0.10 -9.33 15.55
N ALA A 386 1.04 -8.66 15.69
CA ALA A 386 2.13 -8.65 14.75
C ALA A 386 3.46 -9.03 15.43
N THR A 387 4.44 -9.43 14.62
CA THR A 387 5.82 -9.66 15.06
C THR A 387 6.70 -8.77 14.20
N ASP A 388 7.46 -7.91 14.84
CA ASP A 388 8.31 -6.93 14.19
C ASP A 388 9.76 -7.39 14.16
N ILE A 389 10.51 -6.84 13.21
CA ILE A 389 11.96 -7.04 13.07
C ILE A 389 12.65 -5.71 13.32
N ASP A 390 13.64 -5.74 14.20
CA ASP A 390 14.46 -4.59 14.53
C ASP A 390 15.87 -5.04 14.93
N ARG A 391 16.72 -4.10 15.33
CA ARG A 391 18.10 -4.34 15.70
C ARG A 391 18.52 -3.44 16.85
N TYR A 392 19.32 -4.00 17.74
CA TYR A 392 19.76 -3.37 18.97
C TYR A 392 21.27 -3.56 19.13
N GLN A 393 21.90 -2.60 19.80
CA GLN A 393 23.25 -2.75 20.31
C GLN A 393 23.17 -3.42 21.68
N LEU A 394 23.31 -4.75 21.71
CA LEU A 394 23.25 -5.56 22.93
C LEU A 394 24.65 -5.96 23.39
N GLY A 395 24.76 -6.61 24.55
CA GLY A 395 26.05 -7.06 25.10
C GLY A 395 26.81 -8.01 24.16
N ALA A 396 26.09 -8.76 23.31
CA ALA A 396 26.64 -9.64 22.29
C ALA A 396 27.01 -8.94 20.97
N GLY A 397 26.75 -7.63 20.84
CA GLY A 397 27.06 -6.83 19.66
C GLY A 397 25.83 -6.25 18.97
N TYR A 398 25.99 -5.92 17.68
CA TYR A 398 24.88 -5.44 16.85
C TYR A 398 24.03 -6.63 16.41
N GLN A 399 22.84 -6.76 16.99
CA GLN A 399 22.00 -7.94 16.82
C GLN A 399 20.62 -7.60 16.29
N GLN A 400 20.17 -8.40 15.33
CA GLN A 400 18.81 -8.42 14.84
C GLN A 400 17.95 -9.24 15.81
N VAL A 401 16.79 -8.70 16.13
CA VAL A 401 15.82 -9.30 17.05
C VAL A 401 14.45 -9.29 16.41
N MET A 402 13.59 -10.18 16.90
CA MET A 402 12.17 -10.16 16.63
C MET A 402 11.43 -9.84 17.92
N LEU A 403 10.39 -9.03 17.83
CA LEU A 403 9.69 -8.49 18.98
C LEU A 403 8.20 -8.39 18.71
N SER A 404 7.38 -8.55 19.75
CA SER A 404 5.92 -8.51 19.61
C SER A 404 5.28 -7.95 20.88
N ALA A 405 4.41 -6.96 20.69
CA ALA A 405 3.67 -6.33 21.78
C ALA A 405 2.57 -7.25 22.29
N ARG A 406 2.49 -7.39 23.62
CA ARG A 406 1.40 -8.14 24.26
C ARG A 406 0.20 -7.21 24.44
N GLU A 407 -0.72 -7.25 23.49
CA GLU A 407 -1.90 -6.40 23.49
C GLU A 407 -3.11 -7.06 24.13
N LEU A 408 -4.04 -6.24 24.62
CA LEU A 408 -5.32 -6.70 25.16
C LEU A 408 -6.33 -6.87 24.02
N GLU A 409 -6.95 -8.03 23.91
CA GLU A 409 -8.04 -8.32 22.98
C GLU A 409 -9.34 -8.56 23.76
N PRO A 410 -10.23 -7.54 23.89
CA PRO A 410 -11.46 -7.65 24.67
C PRO A 410 -12.38 -8.79 24.23
N ALA A 411 -12.34 -9.15 22.94
CA ALA A 411 -13.14 -10.25 22.40
C ALA A 411 -12.77 -11.62 22.98
N LEU A 412 -11.56 -11.78 23.53
CA LEU A 412 -11.08 -13.03 24.15
C LEU A 412 -11.38 -13.12 25.66
N ILE A 413 -11.97 -12.08 26.25
CA ILE A 413 -12.54 -12.15 27.59
C ILE A 413 -13.77 -13.08 27.54
N PRO A 414 -13.95 -14.01 28.49
CA PRO A 414 -15.12 -14.90 28.52
C PRO A 414 -16.44 -14.12 28.40
N ALA A 415 -17.39 -14.61 27.59
CA ALA A 415 -18.62 -13.87 27.27
C ALA A 415 -19.44 -13.45 28.51
N ASN A 416 -19.46 -14.27 29.56
CA ASN A 416 -20.12 -13.93 30.83
C ASN A 416 -19.39 -12.84 31.64
N ALA A 417 -18.11 -12.60 31.35
CA ALA A 417 -17.27 -11.59 31.98
C ALA A 417 -17.08 -10.33 31.11
N GLN A 418 -17.62 -10.29 29.88
CA GLN A 418 -17.67 -9.10 29.02
C GLN A 418 -18.71 -8.07 29.51
N THR A 419 -18.64 -7.72 30.79
CA THR A 419 -19.47 -6.67 31.37
C THR A 419 -18.92 -5.29 31.00
N TRP A 420 -19.78 -4.27 31.03
CA TRP A 420 -19.38 -2.89 30.73
C TRP A 420 -18.19 -2.42 31.59
N VAL A 421 -18.19 -2.73 32.88
CA VAL A 421 -17.09 -2.39 33.79
C VAL A 421 -15.79 -3.08 33.37
N ASN A 422 -15.87 -4.36 32.99
CA ASN A 422 -14.68 -5.10 32.59
C ASN A 422 -14.09 -4.58 31.28
N LEU A 423 -14.93 -4.25 30.30
CA LEU A 423 -14.50 -3.77 28.98
C LEU A 423 -13.96 -2.34 28.99
N HIS A 424 -14.48 -1.47 29.88
CA HIS A 424 -14.20 -0.04 29.82
C HIS A 424 -13.45 0.52 31.02
N LEU A 425 -13.36 -0.18 32.16
CA LEU A 425 -12.73 0.33 33.39
C LEU A 425 -11.67 -0.61 33.96
N LEU A 426 -11.86 -1.93 33.85
CA LEU A 426 -10.96 -2.91 34.46
C LEU A 426 -9.85 -3.36 33.51
N PHE A 427 -10.20 -3.92 32.35
CA PHE A 427 -9.25 -4.39 31.34
C PHE A 427 -9.03 -3.28 30.32
N THR A 428 -8.08 -2.40 30.60
CA THR A 428 -7.86 -1.18 29.81
C THR A 428 -6.63 -1.22 28.92
N HIS A 429 -5.62 -2.04 29.22
CA HIS A 429 -4.32 -2.00 28.54
C HIS A 429 -3.70 -3.39 28.36
N GLY A 430 -2.80 -3.50 27.36
CA GLY A 430 -1.86 -4.60 27.21
C GLY A 430 -0.65 -4.45 28.14
N ASN A 431 0.22 -5.47 28.23
CA ASN A 431 1.33 -5.45 29.19
C ASN A 431 2.59 -6.14 28.66
N GLY A 432 3.57 -5.32 28.28
CA GLY A 432 4.93 -5.73 27.92
C GLY A 432 5.11 -6.12 26.45
N VAL A 433 6.34 -6.50 26.14
CA VAL A 433 6.79 -6.95 24.83
C VAL A 433 7.58 -8.25 25.03
N VAL A 434 7.47 -9.18 24.09
CA VAL A 434 8.34 -10.36 24.03
C VAL A 434 9.39 -10.11 22.96
N MET A 435 10.64 -10.48 23.22
CA MET A 435 11.75 -10.28 22.30
C MET A 435 12.61 -11.54 22.24
N SER A 436 13.00 -11.95 21.04
CA SER A 436 13.96 -13.05 20.81
C SER A 436 15.04 -12.67 19.79
N PRO A 437 16.28 -13.16 19.94
CA PRO A 437 17.26 -13.11 18.85
C PRO A 437 16.77 -13.92 17.65
N VAL A 438 17.26 -13.57 16.46
CA VAL A 438 16.83 -14.23 15.22
C VAL A 438 17.50 -15.57 14.95
N THR A 439 18.65 -15.87 15.56
CA THR A 439 19.49 -17.04 15.28
C THR A 439 19.44 -18.14 16.34
N GLU A 440 19.03 -17.84 17.57
CA GLU A 440 19.15 -18.79 18.68
C GLU A 440 17.88 -19.61 18.90
N LYS A 441 18.08 -20.86 19.34
CA LYS A 441 17.02 -21.77 19.79
C LYS A 441 17.45 -22.55 21.02
N SER A 442 16.49 -23.00 21.82
CA SER A 442 16.68 -23.95 22.91
C SER A 442 16.95 -25.37 22.38
N ALA A 443 17.31 -26.29 23.29
CA ALA A 443 17.52 -27.70 22.95
C ALA A 443 16.24 -28.37 22.39
N GLU A 444 15.07 -27.93 22.84
CA GLU A 444 13.75 -28.40 22.40
C GLU A 444 13.38 -27.86 21.01
N GLY A 445 14.03 -26.77 20.56
CA GLY A 445 13.73 -26.09 19.31
C GLY A 445 12.79 -24.89 19.47
N LEU A 446 12.73 -24.29 20.66
CA LEU A 446 11.96 -23.08 20.96
C LEU A 446 12.85 -21.82 20.89
N PRO A 447 12.32 -20.61 20.68
CA PRO A 447 13.11 -19.39 20.66
C PRO A 447 13.71 -19.09 22.04
N SER A 448 14.96 -18.61 22.04
CA SER A 448 15.54 -17.94 23.22
C SER A 448 14.81 -16.60 23.43
N LEU A 449 14.57 -16.18 24.68
CA LEU A 449 13.82 -14.96 24.97
C LEU A 449 14.70 -13.94 25.72
N TYR A 450 14.89 -12.76 25.13
CA TYR A 450 15.54 -11.60 25.76
C TYR A 450 14.58 -10.79 26.63
N LEU A 451 13.31 -10.74 26.24
CA LEU A 451 12.23 -10.17 27.05
C LEU A 451 11.09 -11.17 27.14
N HIS A 452 10.67 -11.50 28.36
CA HIS A 452 9.62 -12.49 28.62
C HIS A 452 8.84 -12.19 29.91
N ASP A 453 7.74 -12.91 30.11
CA ASP A 453 6.82 -12.86 31.25
C ASP A 453 6.01 -11.54 31.40
N ILE A 454 5.23 -11.49 32.49
CA ILE A 454 4.46 -10.31 32.93
C ILE A 454 4.68 -10.12 34.44
N PRO A 455 5.23 -8.99 34.88
CA PRO A 455 5.82 -7.91 34.07
C PRO A 455 7.04 -8.40 33.28
N PRO A 456 7.42 -7.74 32.17
CA PRO A 456 8.50 -8.20 31.33
C PRO A 456 9.84 -8.16 32.08
N LEU A 457 10.49 -9.31 32.16
CA LEU A 457 11.86 -9.47 32.65
C LEU A 457 12.83 -9.36 31.47
N SER A 458 13.94 -8.66 31.69
CA SER A 458 15.03 -8.58 30.72
C SER A 458 16.13 -9.58 31.04
N ASN A 459 16.49 -10.40 30.06
CA ASN A 459 17.65 -11.26 30.06
C ASN A 459 18.44 -11.06 28.76
N GLY A 460 19.30 -10.05 28.72
CA GLY A 460 20.08 -9.69 27.53
C GLY A 460 19.42 -8.67 26.61
N GLY A 461 18.16 -8.29 26.85
CA GLY A 461 17.45 -7.22 26.14
C GLY A 461 17.44 -5.86 26.87
N PRO A 462 16.82 -4.82 26.30
CA PRO A 462 16.65 -3.53 26.98
C PRO A 462 15.71 -3.67 28.19
N ALA A 463 16.02 -3.02 29.31
CA ALA A 463 15.17 -3.04 30.49
C ALA A 463 13.92 -2.16 30.28
N ILE A 464 12.72 -2.70 30.55
CA ILE A 464 11.44 -1.98 30.42
C ILE A 464 10.96 -1.53 31.79
N GLN A 465 10.78 -0.21 31.96
CA GLN A 465 10.28 0.39 33.21
C GLN A 465 8.77 0.61 33.15
N GLU A 466 8.25 0.98 31.98
CA GLU A 466 6.82 1.20 31.74
C GLU A 466 6.33 0.25 30.63
N PRO A 467 5.83 -0.95 31.00
CA PRO A 467 5.43 -1.97 30.04
C PRO A 467 3.98 -1.82 29.55
N ARG A 468 3.17 -0.92 30.14
CA ARG A 468 1.73 -0.86 29.88
C ARG A 468 1.43 -0.24 28.52
N LEU A 469 0.64 -0.94 27.70
CA LEU A 469 0.23 -0.51 26.35
C LEU A 469 -1.25 -0.11 26.34
N TYR A 470 -1.52 1.19 26.44
CA TYR A 470 -2.87 1.73 26.27
C TYR A 470 -3.22 1.92 24.78
N PHE A 471 -2.20 2.06 23.95
CA PHE A 471 -2.28 2.31 22.52
C PHE A 471 -1.47 1.27 21.74
N GLY A 472 -2.09 0.64 20.76
CA GLY A 472 -1.50 -0.45 19.97
C GLY A 472 -2.30 -0.72 18.70
N GLU A 473 -2.12 -1.87 18.10
CA GLU A 473 -2.79 -2.28 16.87
C GLU A 473 -4.17 -2.92 17.11
N GLY A 474 -4.46 -3.30 18.36
CA GLY A 474 -5.63 -4.07 18.76
C GLY A 474 -6.98 -3.36 18.73
N GLY A 475 -7.97 -4.08 19.27
CA GLY A 475 -9.40 -3.85 19.11
C GLY A 475 -9.90 -2.43 19.39
N ARG A 476 -10.76 -1.97 18.49
CA ARG A 476 -11.42 -0.66 18.48
C ARG A 476 -12.39 -0.54 19.64
N GLY A 477 -12.24 0.53 20.42
CA GLY A 477 -13.14 0.85 21.51
C GLY A 477 -12.63 2.01 22.35
N TYR A 478 -13.49 2.51 23.22
CA TYR A 478 -13.12 3.49 24.22
C TYR A 478 -12.85 2.81 25.56
N VAL A 479 -11.96 3.39 26.36
CA VAL A 479 -11.83 3.02 27.78
C VAL A 479 -11.87 4.28 28.63
N ILE A 480 -12.34 4.11 29.86
CA ILE A 480 -12.41 5.16 30.85
C ILE A 480 -11.34 4.87 31.89
N VAL A 481 -10.43 5.82 32.03
CA VAL A 481 -9.33 5.77 33.00
C VAL A 481 -9.58 6.76 34.13
N LYS A 482 -8.85 6.61 35.24
CA LYS A 482 -9.05 7.42 36.46
C LYS A 482 -10.50 7.32 36.99
N GLY A 483 -11.07 6.13 36.90
CA GLY A 483 -12.34 5.78 37.53
C GLY A 483 -12.17 5.46 39.02
N SER A 484 -13.27 5.16 39.72
CA SER A 484 -13.22 4.69 41.10
C SER A 484 -12.77 3.22 41.23
N VAL A 485 -12.80 2.47 40.13
CA VAL A 485 -12.32 1.08 40.05
C VAL A 485 -10.88 1.12 39.56
N PRO A 486 -9.94 0.44 40.24
CA PRO A 486 -8.57 0.37 39.77
C PRO A 486 -8.46 -0.55 38.55
N GLU A 487 -7.53 -0.25 37.66
CA GLU A 487 -7.32 -0.96 36.41
C GLU A 487 -6.51 -2.24 36.69
N PHE A 488 -6.87 -3.36 36.05
CA PHE A 488 -6.11 -4.59 36.15
C PHE A 488 -4.77 -4.42 35.42
N ASP A 489 -3.66 -4.75 36.07
CA ASP A 489 -2.31 -4.66 35.49
C ASP A 489 -1.80 -6.05 35.07
N TYR A 490 -1.63 -6.95 36.03
CA TYR A 490 -1.20 -8.33 35.77
C TYR A 490 -1.48 -9.29 36.93
N PRO A 491 -1.55 -10.60 36.67
CA PRO A 491 -1.73 -11.59 37.72
C PRO A 491 -0.41 -11.86 38.45
N LYS A 492 -0.45 -12.00 39.79
CA LYS A 492 0.70 -12.35 40.62
C LYS A 492 0.35 -13.53 41.53
N GLY A 493 0.63 -14.75 41.05
CA GLY A 493 0.28 -15.97 41.76
C GLY A 493 -1.23 -16.16 41.86
N LYS A 494 -1.77 -16.15 43.08
CA LYS A 494 -3.23 -16.21 43.35
C LYS A 494 -3.89 -14.84 43.39
N ASP A 495 -3.10 -13.77 43.50
CA ASP A 495 -3.58 -12.40 43.61
C ASP A 495 -3.44 -11.67 42.26
N ASN A 496 -4.08 -10.50 42.16
CA ASN A 496 -3.96 -9.61 41.02
C ASN A 496 -3.30 -8.29 41.45
N VAL A 497 -2.45 -7.76 40.58
CA VAL A 497 -1.89 -6.41 40.73
C VAL A 497 -2.76 -5.45 39.93
N TYR A 498 -3.06 -4.31 40.56
CA TYR A 498 -3.86 -3.25 39.98
C TYR A 498 -3.07 -1.96 39.92
N THR A 499 -3.43 -1.12 38.96
CA THR A 499 -2.79 0.16 38.70
C THR A 499 -3.83 1.24 38.39
N ALA A 500 -3.35 2.47 38.20
CA ALA A 500 -4.17 3.57 37.74
C ALA A 500 -3.39 4.35 36.68
N TYR A 501 -4.06 4.71 35.59
CA TYR A 501 -3.46 5.51 34.53
C TYR A 501 -2.99 6.88 35.03
N ARG A 502 -1.68 7.13 34.90
CA ARG A 502 -1.03 8.40 35.25
C ARG A 502 -0.65 9.23 34.02
N GLY A 503 -0.94 8.73 32.82
CA GLY A 503 -0.68 9.45 31.58
C GLY A 503 -1.53 10.71 31.42
N ARG A 504 -1.14 11.52 30.42
CA ARG A 504 -1.73 12.85 30.17
C ARG A 504 -2.92 12.83 29.21
N ASP A 505 -3.07 11.77 28.42
CA ASP A 505 -4.07 11.70 27.36
C ASP A 505 -5.48 11.47 27.90
N GLY A 506 -6.46 11.56 27.01
CA GLY A 506 -7.88 11.39 27.29
C GLY A 506 -8.63 12.69 27.49
N ILE A 507 -9.92 12.65 27.12
CA ILE A 507 -10.84 13.77 27.26
C ILE A 507 -11.49 13.67 28.65
N ASP A 508 -11.49 14.74 29.44
CA ASP A 508 -12.16 14.68 30.75
C ASP A 508 -13.66 14.52 30.59
N ILE A 509 -14.27 13.57 31.33
CA ILE A 509 -15.70 13.27 31.29
C ILE A 509 -16.39 13.45 32.65
N GLY A 510 -15.75 14.15 33.59
CA GLY A 510 -16.22 14.28 34.96
C GLY A 510 -17.63 14.89 35.10
N GLY A 511 -17.96 15.87 34.27
CA GLY A 511 -19.24 16.59 34.31
C GLY A 511 -20.38 15.92 33.53
N ILE A 512 -21.61 16.04 34.04
CA ILE A 512 -22.83 15.45 33.46
C ILE A 512 -23.00 15.82 31.97
N ALA A 513 -22.74 17.07 31.59
CA ALA A 513 -22.87 17.50 30.19
C ALA A 513 -21.96 16.71 29.24
N ARG A 514 -20.71 16.45 29.62
CA ARG A 514 -19.78 15.65 28.82
C ARG A 514 -20.17 14.17 28.84
N ARG A 515 -20.65 13.65 29.97
CA ARG A 515 -21.18 12.28 30.04
C ARG A 515 -22.37 12.08 29.12
N THR A 516 -23.32 13.02 29.09
CA THR A 516 -24.46 12.97 28.16
C THR A 516 -23.99 13.02 26.70
N LEU A 517 -23.02 13.88 26.39
CA LEU A 517 -22.42 13.97 25.05
C LEU A 517 -21.82 12.64 24.60
N PHE A 518 -20.96 12.02 25.44
CA PHE A 518 -20.30 10.76 25.10
C PHE A 518 -21.27 9.57 25.13
N ALA A 519 -22.24 9.54 26.04
CA ALA A 519 -23.28 8.52 26.07
C ALA A 519 -24.11 8.53 24.77
N TRP A 520 -24.42 9.71 24.24
CA TRP A 520 -25.08 9.85 22.94
C TRP A 520 -24.16 9.43 21.79
N GLN A 521 -22.93 9.97 21.74
CA GLN A 521 -21.99 9.75 20.63
C GLN A 521 -21.58 8.29 20.46
N LEU A 522 -21.32 7.61 21.58
CA LEU A 522 -20.86 6.22 21.60
C LEU A 522 -22.03 5.23 21.66
N GLY A 523 -23.28 5.73 21.78
CA GLY A 523 -24.46 4.91 21.95
C GLY A 523 -24.48 4.11 23.26
N ASP A 524 -23.80 4.61 24.29
CA ASP A 524 -23.59 3.90 25.55
C ASP A 524 -24.15 4.67 26.76
N PRO A 525 -25.37 4.32 27.25
CA PRO A 525 -26.00 5.02 28.36
C PRO A 525 -25.26 4.82 29.69
N ASN A 526 -24.42 3.79 29.83
CA ASN A 526 -23.70 3.52 31.08
C ASN A 526 -22.70 4.64 31.40
N ILE A 527 -22.19 5.36 30.40
CA ILE A 527 -21.32 6.54 30.61
C ILE A 527 -22.03 7.63 31.42
N LEU A 528 -23.35 7.77 31.26
CA LEU A 528 -24.15 8.74 32.01
C LEU A 528 -24.59 8.20 33.37
N LEU A 529 -24.96 6.93 33.43
CA LEU A 529 -25.65 6.33 34.59
C LEU A 529 -24.69 5.73 35.63
N SER A 530 -23.46 5.40 35.23
CA SER A 530 -22.49 4.71 36.08
C SER A 530 -21.92 5.60 37.19
N GLY A 531 -21.93 5.08 38.42
CA GLY A 531 -21.26 5.70 39.57
C GLY A 531 -19.73 5.51 39.59
N TYR A 532 -19.17 4.72 38.68
CA TYR A 532 -17.72 4.46 38.61
C TYR A 532 -16.92 5.62 37.99
N ILE A 533 -17.61 6.54 37.30
CA ILE A 533 -17.01 7.70 36.66
C ILE A 533 -16.97 8.85 37.69
N THR A 534 -15.77 9.33 37.99
CA THR A 534 -15.49 10.41 38.93
C THR A 534 -15.28 11.74 38.20
N GLN A 535 -14.98 12.82 38.93
CA GLN A 535 -14.65 14.11 38.30
C GLN A 535 -13.31 14.10 37.56
N GLU A 536 -12.40 13.18 37.93
CA GLU A 536 -11.06 13.06 37.34
C GLU A 536 -11.02 12.07 36.16
N SER A 537 -12.12 11.35 35.93
CA SER A 537 -12.20 10.33 34.89
C SER A 537 -12.03 10.91 33.49
N ARG A 538 -11.26 10.18 32.68
CA ARG A 538 -10.97 10.53 31.28
C ARG A 538 -11.36 9.40 30.36
N ILE A 539 -11.82 9.74 29.16
CA ILE A 539 -12.09 8.77 28.10
C ILE A 539 -10.96 8.78 27.08
N LEU A 540 -10.40 7.60 26.81
CA LEU A 540 -9.42 7.37 25.76
C LEU A 540 -10.16 6.92 24.50
N LEU A 541 -9.97 7.64 23.40
CA LEU A 541 -10.53 7.36 22.07
C LEU A 541 -9.42 7.17 21.05
N HIS A 542 -9.74 6.56 19.90
CA HIS A 542 -8.80 6.28 18.82
C HIS A 542 -7.55 5.56 19.35
N ARG A 543 -7.78 4.43 20.04
CA ARG A 543 -6.69 3.70 20.69
C ARG A 543 -5.83 2.91 19.71
N ASN A 544 -6.45 2.49 18.61
CA ASN A 544 -5.75 1.89 17.49
C ASN A 544 -4.83 2.94 16.87
N ILE A 545 -3.53 2.67 16.83
CA ILE A 545 -2.51 3.64 16.41
C ILE A 545 -2.71 4.11 14.97
N ARG A 546 -3.16 3.22 14.06
CA ARG A 546 -3.37 3.54 12.64
C ARG A 546 -4.58 4.45 12.46
N ASP A 547 -5.69 4.14 13.15
CA ASP A 547 -6.88 4.98 13.20
C ASP A 547 -6.58 6.38 13.78
N ARG A 548 -5.79 6.44 14.86
CA ARG A 548 -5.36 7.71 15.45
C ARG A 548 -4.53 8.55 14.51
N VAL A 549 -3.51 7.97 13.88
CA VAL A 549 -2.63 8.72 12.95
C VAL A 549 -3.43 9.17 11.74
N HIS A 550 -4.26 8.31 11.15
CA HIS A 550 -5.12 8.65 10.02
C HIS A 550 -6.14 9.74 10.38
N THR A 551 -6.69 9.71 11.60
CA THR A 551 -7.59 10.78 12.07
C THR A 551 -6.86 12.12 12.21
N ILE A 552 -5.62 12.13 12.73
CA ILE A 552 -4.82 13.36 12.86
C ILE A 552 -4.37 13.90 11.50
N ALA A 553 -3.88 13.02 10.63
CA ALA A 553 -3.28 13.38 9.35
C ALA A 553 -3.90 12.58 8.18
N PRO A 554 -5.18 12.81 7.84
CA PRO A 554 -5.91 12.04 6.80
C PRO A 554 -5.40 12.30 5.37
N PHE A 555 -4.45 13.21 5.21
CA PHE A 555 -3.82 13.59 3.96
C PHE A 555 -2.50 12.85 3.70
N LEU A 556 -2.06 12.00 4.63
CA LEU A 556 -0.93 11.09 4.45
C LEU A 556 -1.44 9.66 4.30
N THR A 557 -0.80 8.91 3.41
CA THR A 557 -1.07 7.48 3.22
C THR A 557 -0.18 6.70 4.18
N LEU A 558 -0.73 5.82 5.00
CA LEU A 558 0.05 5.07 6.00
C LEU A 558 0.57 3.75 5.43
N ASP A 559 1.79 3.37 5.81
CA ASP A 559 2.34 2.05 5.54
C ASP A 559 1.53 0.93 6.22
N HIS A 560 1.57 -0.27 5.65
CA HIS A 560 0.79 -1.39 6.17
C HIS A 560 1.24 -1.92 7.53
N ASP A 561 2.51 -1.76 7.90
CA ASP A 561 3.16 -2.43 9.04
C ASP A 561 3.81 -1.43 10.04
N PRO A 562 3.04 -0.92 11.03
CA PRO A 562 3.64 -0.22 12.16
C PRO A 562 4.43 -1.20 13.03
N TYR A 563 5.53 -0.76 13.62
CA TYR A 563 6.40 -1.62 14.41
C TYR A 563 6.68 -1.05 15.80
N VAL A 564 6.75 -1.93 16.80
CA VAL A 564 7.05 -1.53 18.19
C VAL A 564 8.56 -1.45 18.43
N VAL A 565 8.98 -0.52 19.28
CA VAL A 565 10.37 -0.25 19.63
C VAL A 565 10.47 -0.08 21.14
N ALA A 566 11.43 -0.76 21.75
CA ALA A 566 11.77 -0.61 23.16
C ALA A 566 12.89 0.42 23.31
N SER A 567 12.55 1.65 23.70
CA SER A 567 13.50 2.76 23.80
C SER A 567 13.44 3.42 25.16
N GLU A 568 14.60 3.61 25.79
CA GLU A 568 14.76 4.29 27.09
C GLU A 568 13.79 3.80 28.20
N GLY A 569 13.53 2.48 28.23
CA GLY A 569 12.65 1.86 29.23
C GLY A 569 11.15 2.02 28.98
N ARG A 570 10.75 2.51 27.81
CA ARG A 570 9.36 2.68 27.39
C ARG A 570 9.14 2.02 26.02
N LEU A 571 7.87 1.84 25.65
CA LEU A 571 7.47 1.26 24.37
C LEU A 571 6.91 2.36 23.45
N TYR A 572 7.37 2.38 22.22
CA TYR A 572 6.93 3.29 21.16
C TYR A 572 6.54 2.50 19.93
N TRP A 573 5.58 3.01 19.17
CA TRP A 573 5.29 2.54 17.82
C TRP A 573 5.88 3.51 16.83
N ILE A 574 6.49 3.00 15.76
CA ILE A 574 6.89 3.79 14.61
C ILE A 574 6.05 3.35 13.41
N GLN A 575 5.50 4.33 12.71
CA GLN A 575 4.67 4.13 11.52
C GLN A 575 5.20 5.03 10.40
N ASP A 576 5.55 4.43 9.27
CA ASP A 576 5.87 5.16 8.05
C ASP A 576 4.61 5.77 7.42
N ALA A 577 4.75 6.98 6.91
CA ALA A 577 3.68 7.71 6.23
C ALA A 577 4.20 8.39 4.94
N TYR A 578 3.40 8.25 3.90
CA TYR A 578 3.70 8.63 2.53
C TYR A 578 2.92 9.86 2.09
N THR A 579 3.58 10.68 1.27
CA THR A 579 2.89 11.60 0.36
C THR A 579 2.69 10.90 -0.97
N THR A 580 1.45 10.87 -1.46
CA THR A 580 1.11 10.27 -2.76
C THR A 580 0.35 11.24 -3.65
N SER A 581 0.40 10.99 -4.95
CA SER A 581 -0.39 11.72 -5.95
C SER A 581 -0.61 10.86 -7.19
N GLY A 582 -1.82 10.92 -7.76
CA GLY A 582 -2.13 10.39 -9.10
C GLY A 582 -1.97 11.43 -10.22
N TRP A 583 -1.40 12.61 -9.92
CA TRP A 583 -1.36 13.76 -10.84
C TRP A 583 0.05 14.11 -11.32
N PHE A 584 1.01 13.19 -11.25
CA PHE A 584 2.34 13.39 -11.81
C PHE A 584 2.33 13.09 -13.33
N PRO A 585 2.66 14.03 -14.22
CA PRO A 585 2.55 13.81 -15.67
C PRO A 585 3.58 12.78 -16.17
N TYR A 586 3.25 12.02 -17.22
CA TYR A 586 4.08 10.96 -17.83
C TYR A 586 4.48 9.77 -16.94
N SER A 587 4.11 9.79 -15.66
CA SER A 587 4.45 8.70 -14.73
C SER A 587 3.45 7.55 -14.83
N GLN A 588 3.97 6.33 -14.97
CA GLN A 588 3.20 5.10 -14.91
C GLN A 588 2.48 4.96 -13.55
N PRO A 589 1.16 4.75 -13.51
CA PRO A 589 0.47 4.41 -12.26
C PRO A 589 0.99 3.11 -11.65
N GLY A 590 1.22 3.13 -10.35
CA GLY A 590 1.67 1.97 -9.58
C GLY A 590 0.54 0.95 -9.35
N THR A 591 0.90 -0.22 -8.84
CA THR A 591 -0.09 -1.22 -8.44
C THR A 591 -0.77 -0.82 -7.14
N GLY A 592 -2.12 -0.78 -7.11
CA GLY A 592 -2.88 -0.70 -5.84
C GLY A 592 -3.35 0.70 -5.40
N GLY A 593 -3.83 1.55 -6.31
CA GLY A 593 -4.49 2.81 -5.93
C GLY A 593 -4.63 3.85 -7.05
N GLY A 594 -3.92 3.67 -8.16
CA GLY A 594 -3.90 4.62 -9.28
C GLY A 594 -2.95 5.81 -9.06
N ASP A 595 -2.28 5.88 -7.91
CA ASP A 595 -1.24 6.87 -7.65
C ASP A 595 -0.01 6.60 -8.52
N ASN A 596 0.59 7.68 -9.03
CA ASN A 596 1.75 7.66 -9.90
C ASN A 596 2.94 8.47 -9.36
N TYR A 597 2.89 8.80 -8.07
CA TYR A 597 3.95 9.46 -7.30
C TYR A 597 3.87 9.02 -5.84
N ILE A 598 5.03 8.76 -5.23
CA ILE A 598 5.14 8.41 -3.81
C ILE A 598 6.49 8.82 -3.21
N ARG A 599 6.49 9.32 -1.97
CA ARG A 599 7.70 9.56 -1.15
C ARG A 599 7.52 9.08 0.28
N ASN A 600 8.60 8.58 0.89
CA ASN A 600 8.66 8.35 2.34
C ASN A 600 8.86 9.68 3.07
N ALA A 601 7.78 10.44 3.16
CA ALA A 601 7.80 11.82 3.62
C ALA A 601 7.96 11.94 5.14
N VAL A 602 7.32 11.06 5.91
CA VAL A 602 7.17 11.26 7.37
C VAL A 602 7.33 9.94 8.14
N LYS A 603 8.06 10.00 9.26
CA LYS A 603 8.09 8.99 10.32
C LYS A 603 7.19 9.44 11.45
N VAL A 604 6.21 8.62 11.81
CA VAL A 604 5.29 8.91 12.90
C VAL A 604 5.68 8.08 14.11
N VAL A 605 5.92 8.73 15.25
CA VAL A 605 6.23 8.05 16.52
C VAL A 605 5.03 8.19 17.45
N ILE A 606 4.57 7.07 18.01
CA ILE A 606 3.45 7.01 18.96
C ILE A 606 3.94 6.40 20.27
N ASP A 607 3.77 7.11 21.38
CA ASP A 607 4.03 6.58 22.73
C ASP A 607 2.93 5.56 23.10
N ALA A 608 3.28 4.30 23.38
CA ALA A 608 2.30 3.24 23.64
C ALA A 608 1.51 3.45 24.96
N TYR A 609 2.03 4.27 25.87
CA TYR A 609 1.40 4.59 27.15
C TYR A 609 0.61 5.91 27.10
N ASN A 610 1.23 6.98 26.61
CA ASN A 610 0.61 8.31 26.54
C ASN A 610 -0.18 8.56 25.26
N GLY A 611 0.00 7.78 24.21
CA GLY A 611 -0.71 8.01 22.95
C GLY A 611 -0.32 9.27 22.20
N THR A 612 0.73 9.98 22.65
CA THR A 612 1.24 11.16 21.97
C THR A 612 1.82 10.76 20.62
N VAL A 613 1.42 11.49 19.58
CA VAL A 613 1.86 11.28 18.21
C VAL A 613 2.77 12.44 17.81
N ASP A 614 3.97 12.14 17.34
CA ASP A 614 4.90 13.12 16.77
C ASP A 614 5.23 12.76 15.32
N PHE A 615 5.12 13.74 14.41
CA PHE A 615 5.41 13.58 12.98
C PHE A 615 6.80 14.15 12.64
N TYR A 616 7.72 13.30 12.20
CA TYR A 616 9.09 13.67 11.84
C TYR A 616 9.33 13.58 10.33
N ILE A 617 9.87 14.63 9.73
CA ILE A 617 10.09 14.72 8.28
C ILE A 617 11.31 13.91 7.87
N SER A 618 11.13 12.83 7.10
CA SER A 618 12.24 12.04 6.55
C SER A 618 12.70 12.54 5.17
N ASP A 619 11.82 13.11 4.36
CA ASP A 619 12.17 13.71 3.07
C ASP A 619 11.76 15.20 3.01
N PRO A 620 12.66 16.13 3.38
CA PRO A 620 12.36 17.56 3.34
C PRO A 620 12.31 18.14 1.92
N ALA A 621 12.81 17.41 0.91
CA ALA A 621 12.82 17.87 -0.48
C ALA A 621 11.49 17.65 -1.19
N ASP A 622 10.60 16.79 -0.65
CA ASP A 622 9.29 16.50 -1.23
C ASP A 622 8.38 17.75 -1.31
N PRO A 623 8.03 18.22 -2.52
CA PRO A 623 7.15 19.38 -2.69
C PRO A 623 5.74 19.16 -2.13
N VAL A 624 5.23 17.92 -2.15
CA VAL A 624 3.89 17.60 -1.63
C VAL A 624 3.87 17.77 -0.11
N LEU A 625 4.89 17.27 0.59
CA LEU A 625 5.06 17.50 2.01
C LEU A 625 5.20 18.99 2.35
N GLN A 626 5.98 19.75 1.58
CA GLN A 626 6.15 21.19 1.81
C GLN A 626 4.81 21.96 1.73
N VAL A 627 3.91 21.57 0.83
CA VAL A 627 2.55 22.12 0.79
C VAL A 627 1.79 21.79 2.07
N TYR A 628 1.84 20.55 2.56
CA TYR A 628 1.19 20.18 3.82
C TYR A 628 1.80 20.88 5.04
N GLN A 629 3.11 21.13 5.06
CA GLN A 629 3.75 21.94 6.10
C GLN A 629 3.21 23.38 6.13
N ARG A 630 2.91 23.97 4.96
CA ARG A 630 2.29 25.30 4.87
C ARG A 630 0.82 25.30 5.30
N ILE A 631 0.07 24.23 5.00
CA ILE A 631 -1.33 24.09 5.37
C ILE A 631 -1.49 23.86 6.88
N PHE A 632 -0.61 23.05 7.48
CA PHE A 632 -0.69 22.60 8.87
C PHE A 632 0.56 22.99 9.67
N PRO A 633 0.72 24.28 10.02
CA PRO A 633 1.88 24.74 10.79
C PRO A 633 1.90 24.10 12.17
N GLY A 634 3.07 23.63 12.61
CA GLY A 634 3.29 23.03 13.93
C GLY A 634 3.04 21.53 14.03
N VAL A 635 2.57 20.86 12.96
CA VAL A 635 2.38 19.40 12.94
C VAL A 635 3.70 18.66 12.78
N PHE A 636 4.55 19.12 11.85
CA PHE A 636 5.76 18.42 11.45
C PHE A 636 7.00 18.95 12.17
N ARG A 637 7.89 18.03 12.55
CA ARG A 637 9.19 18.31 13.15
C ARG A 637 10.33 17.80 12.25
N PRO A 638 11.51 18.42 12.26
CA PRO A 638 12.67 17.87 11.58
C PRO A 638 13.08 16.50 12.12
N LEU A 639 13.60 15.59 11.29
CA LEU A 639 14.06 14.27 11.74
C LEU A 639 15.08 14.35 12.88
N GLY A 640 15.98 15.33 12.83
CA GLY A 640 17.00 15.54 13.86
C GLY A 640 16.45 15.90 15.25
N ALA A 641 15.17 16.27 15.37
CA ALA A 641 14.51 16.49 16.66
C ALA A 641 14.01 15.18 17.31
N MET A 642 14.00 14.07 16.58
CA MET A 642 13.67 12.75 17.13
C MET A 642 14.73 12.33 18.15
N PRO A 643 14.38 11.70 19.28
CA PRO A 643 15.37 11.16 20.22
C PRO A 643 16.39 10.24 19.53
N GLN A 644 17.67 10.34 19.92
CA GLN A 644 18.76 9.64 19.22
C GLN A 644 18.58 8.12 19.24
N ASP A 645 18.05 7.57 20.34
CA ASP A 645 17.78 6.14 20.46
C ASP A 645 16.72 5.71 19.43
N LEU A 646 15.57 6.40 19.36
CA LEU A 646 14.53 6.14 18.36
C LEU A 646 15.00 6.34 16.90
N GLN A 647 15.89 7.31 16.63
CA GLN A 647 16.46 7.47 15.28
C GLN A 647 17.24 6.23 14.85
N ARG A 648 17.91 5.55 15.79
CA ARG A 648 18.56 4.28 15.51
C ARG A 648 17.57 3.17 15.23
N HIS A 649 16.26 3.34 15.44
CA HIS A 649 15.20 2.36 15.18
C HIS A 649 14.42 2.60 13.87
N ILE A 650 14.82 3.60 13.08
CA ILE A 650 14.19 3.86 11.78
C ILE A 650 14.57 2.76 10.79
N ARG A 651 13.57 2.23 10.07
CA ARG A 651 13.75 1.29 8.95
C ARG A 651 13.30 1.88 7.62
N TYR A 652 13.80 1.34 6.52
CA TYR A 652 13.27 1.65 5.19
C TYR A 652 12.00 0.82 4.96
N PRO A 653 10.85 1.43 4.63
CA PRO A 653 9.58 0.73 4.71
C PRO A 653 9.34 -0.22 3.53
N GLU A 654 8.63 -1.30 3.83
CA GLU A 654 8.42 -2.42 2.90
C GLU A 654 7.52 -2.05 1.73
N ASP A 655 6.42 -1.31 1.95
CA ASP A 655 5.49 -0.96 0.85
C ASP A 655 6.17 -0.09 -0.20
N LEU A 656 6.87 0.95 0.23
CA LEU A 656 7.59 1.82 -0.71
C LEU A 656 8.64 1.03 -1.47
N PHE A 657 9.44 0.21 -0.78
CA PHE A 657 10.48 -0.58 -1.43
C PHE A 657 9.88 -1.56 -2.44
N LEU A 658 8.75 -2.19 -2.11
CA LEU A 658 8.05 -3.11 -3.01
C LEU A 658 7.49 -2.38 -4.25
N ILE A 659 6.90 -1.20 -4.07
CA ILE A 659 6.43 -0.35 -5.18
C ILE A 659 7.61 0.08 -6.06
N GLN A 660 8.71 0.53 -5.46
CA GLN A 660 9.93 0.92 -6.18
C GLN A 660 10.52 -0.26 -6.95
N ALA A 661 10.66 -1.42 -6.31
CA ALA A 661 11.15 -2.64 -6.96
C ALA A 661 10.23 -3.07 -8.10
N GLN A 662 8.91 -2.97 -7.93
CA GLN A 662 7.91 -3.30 -8.96
C GLN A 662 8.03 -2.40 -10.20
N ILE A 663 8.24 -1.10 -10.01
CA ILE A 663 8.51 -0.15 -11.10
C ILE A 663 9.88 -0.45 -11.73
N TYR A 664 10.91 -0.66 -10.90
CA TYR A 664 12.29 -0.89 -11.34
C TYR A 664 12.46 -2.15 -12.20
N ARG A 665 11.54 -3.14 -12.11
CA ARG A 665 11.51 -4.32 -12.98
C ARG A 665 11.62 -4.00 -14.47
N ALA A 666 10.99 -2.92 -14.91
CA ALA A 666 11.07 -2.45 -16.29
C ALA A 666 11.89 -1.15 -16.40
N TYR A 667 11.73 -0.24 -15.46
CA TYR A 667 12.30 1.11 -15.54
C TYR A 667 13.78 1.20 -15.17
N HIS A 668 14.49 0.09 -14.93
CA HIS A 668 15.95 0.08 -14.94
C HIS A 668 16.53 0.15 -16.37
N MET A 669 15.74 -0.20 -17.39
CA MET A 669 16.11 -0.03 -18.80
C MET A 669 15.96 1.44 -19.18
N GLU A 670 17.07 2.16 -19.28
CA GLU A 670 17.06 3.59 -19.61
C GLU A 670 16.97 3.86 -21.11
N ALA A 671 17.46 2.94 -21.95
CA ALA A 671 17.40 3.07 -23.40
C ALA A 671 15.99 2.71 -23.92
N ALA A 672 15.37 3.63 -24.65
CA ALA A 672 13.99 3.48 -25.15
C ALA A 672 13.80 2.25 -26.05
N GLU A 673 14.78 1.90 -26.88
CA GLU A 673 14.73 0.73 -27.77
C GLU A 673 14.65 -0.59 -26.98
N VAL A 674 15.51 -0.72 -25.96
CA VAL A 674 15.56 -1.88 -25.06
C VAL A 674 14.25 -1.99 -24.25
N PHE A 675 13.76 -0.84 -23.77
CA PHE A 675 12.51 -0.75 -23.02
C PHE A 675 11.29 -1.14 -23.86
N TYR A 676 11.18 -0.62 -25.09
CA TYR A 676 10.08 -0.93 -26.02
C TYR A 676 10.00 -2.43 -26.32
N ASN A 677 11.14 -3.07 -26.58
CA ASN A 677 11.23 -4.50 -26.84
C ASN A 677 11.13 -5.37 -25.57
N ARG A 678 11.21 -4.77 -24.38
CA ARG A 678 11.23 -5.45 -23.07
C ARG A 678 12.34 -6.50 -22.96
N GLU A 679 13.53 -6.19 -23.48
CA GLU A 679 14.63 -7.15 -23.63
C GLU A 679 15.23 -7.65 -22.30
N ASP A 680 15.22 -6.81 -21.27
CA ASP A 680 15.78 -7.12 -19.94
C ASP A 680 14.72 -6.99 -18.84
N LEU A 681 13.49 -7.48 -19.07
CA LEU A 681 12.43 -7.39 -18.06
C LEU A 681 12.73 -8.26 -16.84
N TRP A 682 12.70 -7.70 -15.62
CA TRP A 682 12.91 -8.46 -14.38
C TRP A 682 11.59 -8.88 -13.72
N GLU A 683 11.67 -9.90 -12.85
CA GLU A 683 10.58 -10.43 -12.04
C GLU A 683 11.05 -10.77 -10.62
N PHE A 684 10.09 -10.80 -9.70
CA PHE A 684 10.35 -11.29 -8.35
C PHE A 684 10.47 -12.82 -8.37
N PRO A 685 11.52 -13.38 -7.74
CA PRO A 685 11.71 -14.81 -7.66
C PRO A 685 10.49 -15.52 -7.05
N ARG A 686 10.27 -16.76 -7.47
CA ARG A 686 9.26 -17.62 -6.86
C ARG A 686 9.85 -18.38 -5.67
N GLN A 687 8.99 -18.74 -4.74
CA GLN A 687 9.35 -19.45 -3.52
C GLN A 687 8.25 -20.42 -3.05
N LEU A 688 8.67 -21.54 -2.47
CA LEU A 688 7.87 -22.59 -1.86
C LEU A 688 7.81 -22.35 -0.34
N THR A 689 6.96 -21.42 0.08
CA THR A 689 6.71 -21.15 1.50
C THR A 689 5.43 -21.82 1.99
N GLY A 690 5.43 -22.34 3.22
CA GLY A 690 4.19 -22.58 3.97
C GLY A 690 3.98 -23.95 4.60
N MET A 691 2.82 -24.05 5.25
CA MET A 691 2.28 -25.20 5.98
C MET A 691 1.31 -25.97 5.07
N SER A 692 1.55 -27.27 4.84
CA SER A 692 0.74 -28.30 4.13
C SER A 692 1.13 -28.67 2.70
N THR A 693 1.24 -29.99 2.55
CA THR A 693 0.92 -30.87 1.43
C THR A 693 -0.02 -30.30 0.37
N GLY A 694 0.49 -30.11 -0.85
CA GLY A 694 -0.30 -30.09 -2.09
C GLY A 694 -0.45 -28.74 -2.77
N ASN A 695 0.12 -28.63 -3.98
CA ASN A 695 -0.31 -27.78 -5.09
C ASN A 695 -0.67 -26.29 -4.84
N MET A 696 -0.06 -25.62 -3.86
CA MET A 696 -0.10 -24.14 -3.82
C MET A 696 0.84 -23.57 -4.90
N PRO A 697 0.41 -22.54 -5.66
CA PRO A 697 1.29 -21.86 -6.58
C PRO A 697 2.46 -21.24 -5.81
N ALA A 698 3.68 -21.38 -6.34
CA ALA A 698 4.85 -20.75 -5.75
C ALA A 698 4.60 -19.25 -5.56
N ALA A 699 4.71 -18.78 -4.32
CA ALA A 699 4.49 -17.38 -3.97
C ALA A 699 5.67 -16.54 -4.50
N ARG A 700 5.42 -15.26 -4.80
CA ARG A 700 6.52 -14.34 -5.09
C ARG A 700 7.23 -13.99 -3.79
N MET A 701 8.56 -13.93 -3.86
CA MET A 701 9.38 -13.50 -2.74
C MET A 701 9.04 -12.06 -2.38
N MET A 702 8.82 -11.81 -1.08
CA MET A 702 8.65 -10.47 -0.52
C MET A 702 10.00 -9.96 -0.02
N PRO A 703 10.19 -8.63 0.08
CA PRO A 703 11.40 -8.09 0.65
C PRO A 703 11.53 -8.49 2.13
N TYR A 704 12.76 -8.61 2.62
CA TYR A 704 13.02 -8.99 4.01
C TYR A 704 14.22 -8.24 4.58
N TYR A 705 14.14 -7.93 5.87
CA TYR A 705 15.22 -7.26 6.58
C TYR A 705 16.31 -8.23 7.00
N MET A 706 17.56 -7.79 6.83
CA MET A 706 18.74 -8.50 7.30
C MET A 706 19.86 -7.53 7.67
N ILE A 707 20.70 -7.94 8.63
CA ILE A 707 21.99 -7.27 8.88
C ILE A 707 23.03 -7.88 7.95
N LEU A 708 23.57 -7.07 7.04
CA LEU A 708 24.61 -7.52 6.11
C LEU A 708 25.75 -6.51 5.99
N ARG A 709 26.96 -7.02 5.77
CA ARG A 709 28.07 -6.20 5.31
C ARG A 709 27.97 -6.08 3.78
N LEU A 710 27.60 -4.90 3.31
CA LEU A 710 27.49 -4.63 1.88
C LEU A 710 28.88 -4.79 1.22
N PRO A 711 28.94 -5.22 -0.05
CA PRO A 711 30.19 -5.21 -0.81
C PRO A 711 30.87 -3.84 -0.75
N ASP A 712 32.20 -3.85 -0.60
CA ASP A 712 33.06 -2.67 -0.45
C ASP A 712 32.81 -1.79 0.81
N GLU A 713 31.89 -2.18 1.69
CA GLU A 713 31.59 -1.45 2.92
C GLU A 713 32.32 -2.07 4.14
N PRO A 714 32.85 -1.25 5.06
CA PRO A 714 33.64 -1.74 6.20
C PRO A 714 32.78 -2.27 7.36
N ARG A 715 31.50 -1.91 7.42
CA ARG A 715 30.59 -2.21 8.54
C ARG A 715 29.35 -2.93 8.05
N ALA A 716 28.80 -3.78 8.90
CA ALA A 716 27.48 -4.36 8.70
C ALA A 716 26.39 -3.33 8.99
N GLU A 717 25.34 -3.34 8.18
CA GLU A 717 24.21 -2.42 8.28
C GLU A 717 22.90 -3.20 8.15
N PHE A 718 21.85 -2.66 8.74
CA PHE A 718 20.49 -3.15 8.56
C PHE A 718 19.95 -2.70 7.20
N VAL A 719 19.57 -3.65 6.37
CA VAL A 719 19.06 -3.40 5.02
C VAL A 719 17.80 -4.20 4.76
N LEU A 720 16.94 -3.66 3.90
CA LEU A 720 15.82 -4.38 3.30
C LEU A 720 16.26 -4.91 1.94
N MET A 721 16.21 -6.21 1.71
CA MET A 721 16.69 -6.85 0.48
C MET A 721 15.57 -7.52 -0.31
N LEU A 722 15.68 -7.50 -1.65
CA LEU A 722 14.90 -8.34 -2.55
C LEU A 722 15.75 -8.85 -3.73
N PRO A 723 15.93 -10.17 -3.91
CA PRO A 723 16.56 -10.73 -5.11
C PRO A 723 15.67 -10.59 -6.36
N MET A 724 16.28 -10.60 -7.54
CA MET A 724 15.61 -10.43 -8.84
C MET A 724 16.04 -11.51 -9.85
N VAL A 725 15.08 -11.98 -10.65
CA VAL A 725 15.30 -12.90 -11.77
C VAL A 725 14.85 -12.25 -13.09
N PRO A 726 15.35 -12.68 -14.25
CA PRO A 726 14.78 -12.27 -15.53
C PRO A 726 13.38 -12.86 -15.71
N SER A 727 12.53 -12.17 -16.46
CA SER A 727 11.24 -12.69 -16.89
C SER A 727 11.41 -14.05 -17.57
N GLN A 728 10.57 -15.02 -17.18
CA GLN A 728 10.58 -16.41 -17.69
C GLN A 728 11.82 -17.24 -17.36
N ARG A 729 12.72 -16.77 -16.48
CA ARG A 729 13.89 -17.53 -16.02
C ARG A 729 13.95 -17.54 -14.49
N GLU A 730 14.64 -18.54 -13.94
CA GLU A 730 14.75 -18.74 -12.49
C GLU A 730 16.15 -18.49 -11.92
N ASN A 731 17.13 -18.18 -12.78
CA ASN A 731 18.48 -17.81 -12.34
C ASN A 731 18.45 -16.36 -11.83
N MET A 732 19.16 -16.06 -10.74
CA MET A 732 19.26 -14.66 -10.29
C MET A 732 20.13 -13.86 -11.26
N ILE A 733 19.76 -12.59 -11.42
CA ILE A 733 20.54 -11.60 -12.19
C ILE A 733 20.90 -10.38 -11.38
N ALA A 734 20.17 -10.11 -10.30
CA ALA A 734 20.44 -8.99 -9.44
C ALA A 734 19.83 -9.20 -8.05
N TRP A 735 20.19 -8.33 -7.12
CA TRP A 735 19.42 -8.10 -5.91
C TRP A 735 19.40 -6.60 -5.60
N LEU A 736 18.26 -6.15 -5.08
CA LEU A 736 18.03 -4.79 -4.65
C LEU A 736 18.20 -4.72 -3.13
N ALA A 737 18.77 -3.64 -2.62
CA ALA A 737 18.82 -3.36 -1.21
C ALA A 737 18.55 -1.88 -0.88
N ALA A 738 17.80 -1.65 0.19
CA ALA A 738 17.58 -0.34 0.78
C ALA A 738 18.27 -0.27 2.15
N ARG A 739 19.12 0.76 2.34
CA ARG A 739 19.87 0.96 3.58
C ARG A 739 18.99 1.64 4.63
N SER A 740 18.94 1.10 5.83
CA SER A 740 18.13 1.62 6.94
C SER A 740 18.95 2.40 7.99
N ASP A 741 20.26 2.19 8.05
CA ASP A 741 21.07 2.80 9.11
C ASP A 741 21.65 4.17 8.72
N PRO A 742 21.67 5.17 9.64
CA PRO A 742 22.38 6.43 9.43
C PRO A 742 23.91 6.21 9.29
N PRO A 743 24.62 7.00 8.46
CA PRO A 743 24.15 8.15 7.68
C PRO A 743 23.56 7.77 6.30
N ASN A 744 23.47 6.49 5.97
CA ASN A 744 23.11 6.02 4.63
C ASN A 744 21.61 5.69 4.46
N TYR A 745 20.80 5.99 5.47
CA TYR A 745 19.35 5.81 5.43
C TYR A 745 18.73 6.32 4.13
N GLY A 746 17.92 5.49 3.48
CA GLY A 746 17.18 5.84 2.27
C GLY A 746 17.95 5.65 0.96
N LYS A 747 19.24 5.29 1.01
CA LYS A 747 20.00 4.96 -0.20
C LYS A 747 19.63 3.56 -0.70
N LEU A 748 19.32 3.47 -1.99
CA LEU A 748 18.98 2.25 -2.69
C LEU A 748 20.16 1.80 -3.56
N VAL A 749 20.47 0.51 -3.56
CA VAL A 749 21.55 -0.07 -4.36
C VAL A 749 21.03 -1.31 -5.07
N ALA A 750 21.35 -1.45 -6.35
CA ALA A 750 21.09 -2.63 -7.17
C ALA A 750 22.41 -3.31 -7.52
N TYR A 751 22.61 -4.52 -7.04
CA TYR A 751 23.79 -5.32 -7.37
C TYR A 751 23.47 -6.26 -8.53
N THR A 752 24.18 -6.12 -9.65
CA THR A 752 23.94 -6.89 -10.86
C THR A 752 24.99 -7.97 -11.07
N PHE A 753 24.56 -9.17 -11.47
CA PHE A 753 25.45 -10.29 -11.74
C PHE A 753 25.93 -10.29 -13.20
N PRO A 754 27.12 -10.87 -13.49
CA PRO A 754 27.61 -11.01 -14.85
C PRO A 754 26.69 -11.91 -15.70
N LYS A 755 26.36 -11.48 -16.92
CA LYS A 755 25.51 -12.24 -17.86
C LYS A 755 26.13 -13.59 -18.29
N GLU A 756 27.44 -13.76 -18.09
CA GLU A 756 28.20 -14.97 -18.46
C GLU A 756 28.19 -16.07 -17.38
N LYS A 757 27.86 -15.73 -16.13
CA LYS A 757 27.85 -16.69 -15.01
C LYS A 757 26.42 -17.01 -14.58
N LEU A 758 26.14 -18.29 -14.42
CA LEU A 758 24.85 -18.76 -13.90
C LEU A 758 24.86 -18.70 -12.37
N VAL A 759 23.95 -17.90 -11.81
CA VAL A 759 23.69 -17.83 -10.37
C VAL A 759 22.33 -18.43 -10.10
N TYR A 760 22.26 -19.51 -9.30
CA TYR A 760 20.99 -20.15 -9.01
C TYR A 760 20.04 -19.22 -8.26
N GLY A 761 18.77 -19.15 -8.64
CA GLY A 761 17.77 -18.40 -7.87
C GLY A 761 17.11 -19.18 -6.75
N PRO A 762 16.34 -18.50 -5.88
CA PRO A 762 15.67 -19.09 -4.73
C PRO A 762 14.87 -20.35 -5.09
N PHE A 763 14.04 -20.28 -6.13
CA PHE A 763 13.22 -21.40 -6.58
C PHE A 763 14.06 -22.63 -6.99
N GLN A 764 15.21 -22.40 -7.66
CA GLN A 764 16.10 -23.49 -8.08
C GLN A 764 16.80 -24.15 -6.88
N ILE A 765 17.20 -23.35 -5.88
CA ILE A 765 17.78 -23.87 -4.65
C ILE A 765 16.75 -24.69 -3.88
N GLU A 766 15.51 -24.23 -3.78
CA GLU A 766 14.45 -25.03 -3.13
C GLU A 766 14.15 -26.33 -3.86
N ALA A 767 14.15 -26.33 -5.20
CA ALA A 767 14.03 -27.52 -6.00
C ALA A 767 15.19 -28.50 -5.74
N ARG A 768 16.42 -28.01 -5.63
CA ARG A 768 17.59 -28.82 -5.28
C ARG A 768 17.49 -29.41 -3.87
N ILE A 769 17.02 -28.63 -2.91
CA ILE A 769 16.75 -29.12 -1.54
C ILE A 769 15.74 -30.28 -1.59
N GLN A 770 14.70 -30.17 -2.41
CA GLN A 770 13.68 -31.22 -2.55
C GLN A 770 14.17 -32.47 -3.32
N GLN A 771 15.12 -32.30 -4.22
CA GLN A 771 15.75 -33.39 -4.98
C GLN A 771 16.82 -34.13 -4.18
N ASN A 772 17.39 -33.52 -3.13
CA ASN A 772 18.33 -34.18 -2.25
C ASN A 772 17.64 -35.34 -1.53
N THR A 773 18.16 -36.57 -1.73
CA THR A 773 17.52 -37.80 -1.26
C THR A 773 17.39 -37.86 0.27
N GLU A 774 18.42 -37.46 1.01
CA GLU A 774 18.44 -37.51 2.47
C GLU A 774 17.41 -36.52 3.06
N ILE A 775 17.44 -35.27 2.58
CA ILE A 775 16.51 -34.23 3.01
C ILE A 775 15.07 -34.61 2.66
N SER A 776 14.84 -35.09 1.44
CA SER A 776 13.51 -35.46 0.95
C SER A 776 12.92 -36.66 1.70
N GLN A 777 13.73 -37.67 2.01
CA GLN A 777 13.33 -38.80 2.86
C GLN A 777 12.91 -38.32 4.25
N GLN A 778 13.74 -37.49 4.88
CA GLN A 778 13.47 -36.99 6.23
C GLN A 778 12.22 -36.10 6.30
N ILE A 779 12.07 -35.15 5.36
CA ILE A 779 10.86 -34.32 5.26
C ILE A 779 9.63 -35.21 5.04
N SER A 780 9.72 -36.22 4.18
CA SER A 780 8.60 -37.12 3.91
C SER A 780 8.21 -37.92 5.16
N LEU A 781 9.17 -38.39 5.96
CA LEU A 781 8.91 -39.10 7.21
C LEU A 781 8.31 -38.20 8.29
N TRP A 782 8.80 -36.96 8.41
CA TRP A 782 8.27 -35.96 9.36
C TRP A 782 6.94 -35.34 8.94
N ASN A 783 6.54 -35.55 7.70
CA ASN A 783 5.28 -35.06 7.15
C ASN A 783 4.31 -36.22 6.96
N GLN A 784 4.34 -37.19 7.89
CA GLN A 784 3.43 -38.32 7.99
C GLN A 784 2.76 -38.36 9.38
N MET A 785 1.54 -38.94 9.41
CA MET A 785 0.85 -39.46 10.59
C MET A 785 0.98 -38.60 11.87
N GLY A 786 0.22 -37.51 11.98
CA GLY A 786 0.14 -36.71 13.20
C GLY A 786 1.20 -35.61 13.34
N SER A 787 2.11 -35.45 12.37
CA SER A 787 3.09 -34.36 12.32
C SER A 787 3.13 -33.68 10.95
N ARG A 788 3.46 -32.39 10.94
CA ARG A 788 3.47 -31.54 9.75
C ARG A 788 4.73 -30.71 9.72
N VAL A 789 5.44 -30.78 8.60
CA VAL A 789 6.62 -29.97 8.34
C VAL A 789 6.19 -28.60 7.81
N ILE A 790 6.85 -27.57 8.32
CA ILE A 790 6.70 -26.18 7.88
C ILE A 790 8.03 -25.76 7.29
N ARG A 791 8.02 -25.43 5.99
CA ARG A 791 9.20 -24.86 5.33
C ARG A 791 9.20 -23.36 5.57
N GLY A 792 10.24 -22.87 6.23
CA GLY A 792 10.44 -21.46 6.42
C GLY A 792 11.03 -20.78 5.20
N HIS A 793 11.10 -19.46 5.28
CA HIS A 793 11.59 -18.59 4.22
C HIS A 793 13.08 -18.82 3.95
N LEU A 794 13.40 -19.28 2.74
CA LEU A 794 14.75 -19.28 2.19
C LEU A 794 15.27 -17.84 2.08
N GLN A 795 16.37 -17.55 2.76
CA GLN A 795 17.09 -16.28 2.67
C GLN A 795 18.29 -16.42 1.75
N VAL A 796 18.48 -15.40 0.93
CA VAL A 796 19.66 -15.20 0.09
C VAL A 796 20.60 -14.30 0.87
N VAL A 797 21.79 -14.80 1.19
CA VAL A 797 22.77 -14.11 2.04
C VAL A 797 24.05 -13.87 1.25
N PRO A 798 24.22 -12.67 0.66
CA PRO A 798 25.48 -12.27 0.05
C PRO A 798 26.56 -12.12 1.12
N ILE A 799 27.72 -12.73 0.89
CA ILE A 799 28.91 -12.64 1.74
C ILE A 799 30.09 -12.42 0.81
N GLU A 800 30.76 -11.28 0.94
CA GLU A 800 31.83 -10.87 0.02
C GLU A 800 31.32 -10.95 -1.44
N ASN A 801 31.93 -11.81 -2.25
CA ASN A 801 31.60 -12.03 -3.65
C ASN A 801 30.80 -13.33 -3.89
N SER A 802 30.25 -13.92 -2.84
CA SER A 802 29.56 -15.21 -2.87
C SER A 802 28.12 -15.11 -2.36
N ILE A 803 27.27 -16.07 -2.73
CA ILE A 803 25.88 -16.13 -2.28
C ILE A 803 25.64 -17.43 -1.50
N LEU A 804 25.30 -17.30 -0.22
CA LEU A 804 24.88 -18.38 0.66
C LEU A 804 23.34 -18.42 0.73
N TYR A 805 22.75 -19.60 0.76
CA TYR A 805 21.31 -19.77 0.95
C TYR A 805 21.02 -20.48 2.26
N VAL A 806 20.08 -19.98 3.04
CA VAL A 806 19.70 -20.56 4.34
C VAL A 806 18.18 -20.66 4.46
N SER A 807 17.67 -21.82 4.84
CA SER A 807 16.23 -22.05 5.07
C SER A 807 16.00 -22.81 6.37
N PRO A 808 15.15 -22.30 7.28
CA PRO A 808 14.77 -23.02 8.48
C PRO A 808 13.66 -24.04 8.21
N LEU A 809 13.66 -25.13 8.96
CA LEU A 809 12.66 -26.19 8.90
C LEU A 809 12.03 -26.40 10.28
N TYR A 810 10.72 -26.15 10.36
CA TYR A 810 9.97 -26.34 11.60
C TYR A 810 9.13 -27.60 11.54
N LEU A 811 8.89 -28.17 12.72
CA LEU A 811 8.00 -29.30 12.91
C LEU A 811 6.88 -28.90 13.87
N ARG A 812 5.67 -29.34 13.56
CA ARG A 812 4.50 -29.14 14.41
C ARG A 812 3.63 -30.39 14.41
N ALA A 813 3.03 -30.75 15.54
CA ALA A 813 2.01 -31.80 15.55
C ALA A 813 0.73 -31.34 14.82
N GLU A 814 -0.03 -32.30 14.31
CA GLU A 814 -1.29 -32.06 13.60
C GLU A 814 -2.37 -31.49 14.52
N SER A 815 -2.39 -31.92 15.80
CA SER A 815 -3.24 -31.39 16.85
C SER A 815 -2.47 -30.48 17.82
N GLY A 816 -2.49 -29.17 17.52
CA GLY A 816 -2.31 -28.11 18.51
C GLY A 816 -1.00 -28.02 19.28
N GLN A 817 0.15 -28.38 18.70
CA GLN A 817 1.47 -28.16 19.32
C GLN A 817 2.20 -26.93 18.77
N LEU A 818 3.20 -26.46 19.54
CA LEU A 818 4.13 -25.39 19.23
C LEU A 818 4.97 -25.71 17.98
N PRO A 819 5.14 -24.78 17.02
CA PRO A 819 6.16 -24.93 15.99
C PRO A 819 7.57 -24.94 16.59
N GLU A 820 8.31 -26.02 16.34
CA GLU A 820 9.69 -26.20 16.84
C GLU A 820 10.69 -26.14 15.69
N LEU A 821 11.75 -25.34 15.81
CA LEU A 821 12.84 -25.26 14.83
C LEU A 821 13.75 -26.50 14.95
N LYS A 822 13.54 -27.46 14.05
CA LYS A 822 14.24 -28.76 14.08
C LYS A 822 15.51 -28.80 13.26
N ARG A 823 15.54 -28.19 12.08
CA ARG A 823 16.71 -28.20 11.20
C ARG A 823 16.94 -26.85 10.53
N VAL A 824 18.20 -26.62 10.16
CA VAL A 824 18.63 -25.53 9.30
C VAL A 824 19.24 -26.13 8.06
N ILE A 825 18.71 -25.75 6.90
CA ILE A 825 19.22 -26.15 5.60
C ILE A 825 20.09 -25.02 5.08
N ALA A 826 21.32 -25.34 4.70
CA ALA A 826 22.23 -24.39 4.08
C ALA A 826 22.69 -24.91 2.72
N ALA A 827 22.79 -24.03 1.74
CA ALA A 827 23.24 -24.36 0.40
C ALA A 827 24.24 -23.33 -0.13
N TYR A 828 25.30 -23.84 -0.75
CA TYR A 828 26.34 -23.04 -1.40
C TYR A 828 26.90 -23.81 -2.60
N GLY A 829 26.90 -23.17 -3.77
CA GLY A 829 27.28 -23.83 -5.03
C GLY A 829 26.33 -25.01 -5.35
N ASP A 830 26.90 -26.20 -5.46
CA ASP A 830 26.20 -27.47 -5.70
C ASP A 830 25.93 -28.27 -4.41
N ARG A 831 26.50 -27.85 -3.27
CA ARG A 831 26.34 -28.54 -1.98
C ARG A 831 25.12 -28.03 -1.23
N VAL A 832 24.33 -28.97 -0.71
CA VAL A 832 23.18 -28.71 0.16
C VAL A 832 23.32 -29.61 1.38
N VAL A 833 23.23 -29.03 2.57
CA VAL A 833 23.32 -29.76 3.84
C VAL A 833 22.16 -29.37 4.76
N MET A 834 21.79 -30.27 5.67
CA MET A 834 20.73 -30.06 6.64
C MET A 834 21.20 -30.54 8.02
N GLU A 835 21.28 -29.61 8.97
CA GLU A 835 21.84 -29.87 10.30
C GLU A 835 20.96 -29.25 11.41
N ASP A 836 21.28 -29.54 12.68
CA ASP A 836 20.50 -29.06 13.83
C ASP A 836 20.57 -27.56 14.07
N THR A 837 21.69 -26.93 13.72
CA THR A 837 21.99 -25.51 13.96
C THR A 837 22.64 -24.87 12.74
N LEU A 838 22.54 -23.55 12.63
CA LEU A 838 23.22 -22.79 11.57
C LEU A 838 24.74 -23.02 11.59
N GLY A 839 25.37 -23.00 12.76
CA GLY A 839 26.80 -23.25 12.89
C GLY A 839 27.22 -24.64 12.40
N ALA A 840 26.43 -25.67 12.72
CA ALA A 840 26.68 -27.03 12.23
C ALA A 840 26.47 -27.15 10.72
N ALA A 841 25.41 -26.51 10.17
CA ALA A 841 25.15 -26.49 8.73
C ALA A 841 26.29 -25.81 7.97
N LEU A 842 26.77 -24.65 8.44
CA LEU A 842 27.91 -23.96 7.85
C LEU A 842 29.18 -24.81 7.93
N ALA A 843 29.46 -25.42 9.08
CA ALA A 843 30.61 -26.31 9.21
C ALA A 843 30.52 -27.53 8.27
N ALA A 844 29.33 -28.09 8.06
CA ALA A 844 29.11 -29.20 7.14
C ALA A 844 29.27 -28.80 5.67
N LEU A 845 28.87 -27.58 5.27
CA LEU A 845 29.07 -27.06 3.92
C LEU A 845 30.55 -26.99 3.53
N PHE A 846 31.39 -26.51 4.46
CA PHE A 846 32.82 -26.24 4.23
C PHE A 846 33.74 -27.29 4.85
N LYS A 847 33.20 -28.39 5.39
CA LYS A 847 34.02 -29.55 5.69
C LYS A 847 34.75 -29.93 4.41
N GLU A 848 36.08 -29.89 4.47
CA GLU A 848 36.92 -30.51 3.46
C GLU A 848 36.36 -31.91 3.27
N SER A 849 35.78 -32.13 2.11
CA SER A 849 35.84 -33.47 1.55
C SER A 849 37.34 -33.71 1.45
N ALA A 850 37.93 -34.36 2.45
CA ALA A 850 39.14 -35.14 2.22
C ALA A 850 38.89 -35.80 0.87
N PRO A 851 39.74 -35.58 -0.14
CA PRO A 851 39.44 -36.00 -1.50
C PRO A 851 38.95 -37.43 -1.35
N ALA A 852 37.69 -37.67 -1.73
CA ALA A 852 37.19 -39.03 -1.78
C ALA A 852 38.25 -39.74 -2.58
N ALA A 853 39.03 -40.60 -1.91
CA ALA A 853 40.12 -41.26 -2.54
C ALA A 853 39.47 -41.92 -3.74
N LEU A 854 39.78 -41.42 -4.94
CA LEU A 854 39.33 -42.00 -6.19
C LEU A 854 39.51 -43.50 -5.96
N PRO A 855 38.46 -44.33 -6.02
CA PRO A 855 38.67 -45.77 -5.93
C PRO A 855 39.70 -46.06 -7.00
N ALA A 856 40.86 -46.57 -6.60
CA ALA A 856 42.13 -46.42 -7.33
C ALA A 856 42.00 -46.64 -8.84
N GLN A 857 41.70 -45.57 -9.59
CA GLN A 857 41.62 -45.62 -11.06
C GLN A 857 43.01 -45.84 -11.68
N GLY A 858 44.08 -45.68 -10.89
CA GLY A 858 45.44 -46.07 -11.26
C GLY A 858 45.64 -47.58 -11.39
N ALA A 859 44.97 -48.41 -10.57
CA ALA A 859 45.17 -49.87 -10.59
C ALA A 859 44.40 -50.55 -11.73
N ALA A 860 43.17 -50.10 -12.02
CA ALA A 860 42.38 -50.61 -13.14
C ALA A 860 42.98 -50.21 -14.52
N ASN A 861 43.46 -48.97 -14.65
CA ASN A 861 44.12 -48.51 -15.89
C ASN A 861 45.54 -49.07 -16.09
N ALA A 862 46.22 -49.53 -15.03
CA ALA A 862 47.49 -50.26 -15.16
C ALA A 862 47.25 -51.70 -15.64
N ARG A 863 46.28 -52.41 -15.03
CA ARG A 863 45.92 -53.79 -15.41
C ARG A 863 45.36 -53.89 -16.82
N ALA A 864 44.55 -52.92 -17.26
CA ALA A 864 44.05 -52.87 -18.64
C ALA A 864 45.18 -52.66 -19.67
N ARG A 865 46.21 -51.85 -19.35
CA ARG A 865 47.40 -51.67 -20.20
C ARG A 865 48.28 -52.92 -20.23
N GLU A 866 48.43 -53.60 -19.10
CA GLU A 866 49.21 -54.82 -18.98
C GLU A 866 48.53 -55.99 -19.73
N ALA A 867 47.20 -56.09 -19.65
CA ALA A 867 46.40 -57.02 -20.44
C ALA A 867 46.56 -56.75 -21.96
N LEU A 868 46.49 -55.49 -22.39
CA LEU A 868 46.69 -55.14 -23.80
C LEU A 868 48.10 -55.53 -24.28
N ALA A 869 49.14 -55.31 -23.45
CA ALA A 869 50.50 -55.67 -23.79
C ALA A 869 50.72 -57.20 -23.93
N HIS A 870 50.07 -58.01 -23.08
CA HIS A 870 50.09 -59.48 -23.23
C HIS A 870 49.35 -59.93 -24.50
N TYR A 871 48.22 -59.29 -24.82
CA TYR A 871 47.51 -59.55 -26.08
C TYR A 871 48.36 -59.24 -27.31
N ASP A 872 49.01 -58.07 -27.35
CA ASP A 872 49.86 -57.68 -28.48
C ASP A 872 51.07 -58.60 -28.65
N ARG A 873 51.70 -59.03 -27.54
CA ARG A 873 52.77 -60.05 -27.56
C ARG A 873 52.27 -61.40 -28.05
N ALA A 874 51.08 -61.83 -27.62
CA ALA A 874 50.46 -63.07 -28.11
C ALA A 874 50.26 -63.01 -29.63
N ILE A 875 49.70 -61.92 -30.16
CA ILE A 875 49.51 -61.73 -31.61
C ILE A 875 50.85 -61.68 -32.36
N ALA A 876 51.89 -61.06 -31.79
CA ALA A 876 53.22 -61.06 -32.39
C ALA A 876 53.84 -62.47 -32.46
N ARG A 877 53.72 -63.27 -31.39
CA ARG A 877 54.21 -64.66 -31.38
C ARG A 877 53.41 -65.59 -32.28
N LEU A 878 52.10 -65.37 -32.39
CA LEU A 878 51.23 -66.06 -33.35
C LEU A 878 51.67 -65.78 -34.79
N LYS A 879 51.95 -64.51 -35.13
CA LYS A 879 52.47 -64.14 -36.47
C LYS A 879 53.86 -64.73 -36.75
N ALA A 880 54.67 -64.96 -35.73
CA ALA A 880 55.99 -65.59 -35.83
C ALA A 880 55.94 -67.13 -35.86
N GLY A 881 54.77 -67.75 -35.71
CA GLY A 881 54.60 -69.20 -35.69
C GLY A 881 55.01 -69.90 -34.38
N ASP A 882 55.28 -69.14 -33.30
CA ASP A 882 55.57 -69.67 -31.96
C ASP A 882 54.27 -69.92 -31.19
N TRP A 883 53.68 -71.09 -31.42
CA TRP A 883 52.44 -71.52 -30.76
C TRP A 883 52.59 -71.72 -29.24
N SER A 884 53.79 -72.09 -28.79
CA SER A 884 54.06 -72.31 -27.36
C SER A 884 54.09 -70.99 -26.58
N GLY A 885 54.77 -69.98 -27.14
CA GLY A 885 54.82 -68.64 -26.58
C GLY A 885 53.48 -67.91 -26.71
N PHE A 886 52.71 -68.16 -27.77
CA PHE A 886 51.34 -67.65 -27.90
C PHE A 886 50.44 -68.15 -26.75
N GLY A 887 50.48 -69.45 -26.45
CA GLY A 887 49.73 -70.04 -25.34
C GLY A 887 50.12 -69.44 -23.98
N ALA A 888 51.42 -69.28 -23.73
CA ALA A 888 51.91 -68.70 -22.48
C ALA A 888 51.47 -67.24 -22.24
N GLU A 889 51.46 -66.41 -23.29
CA GLU A 889 50.98 -65.01 -23.17
C GLU A 889 49.45 -64.94 -23.00
N LEU A 890 48.69 -65.87 -23.57
CA LEU A 890 47.23 -65.99 -23.36
C LEU A 890 46.88 -66.46 -21.96
N ASP A 891 47.63 -67.42 -21.41
CA ASP A 891 47.45 -67.88 -20.03
C ASP A 891 47.78 -66.77 -19.02
N ALA A 892 48.78 -65.93 -19.31
CA ALA A 892 49.10 -64.75 -18.51
C ALA A 892 48.06 -63.62 -18.63
N LEU A 893 47.38 -63.51 -19.78
CA LEU A 893 46.31 -62.54 -20.03
C LEU A 893 45.02 -62.86 -19.26
N ARG A 894 44.68 -64.15 -19.14
CA ARG A 894 43.42 -64.64 -18.55
C ARG A 894 43.12 -64.10 -17.14
N PRO A 895 44.03 -64.18 -16.14
CA PRO A 895 43.76 -63.68 -14.80
C PRO A 895 43.60 -62.15 -14.75
N LEU A 896 44.24 -61.41 -15.67
CA LEU A 896 44.09 -59.95 -15.76
C LEU A 896 42.69 -59.56 -16.27
N LEU A 897 42.15 -60.31 -17.24
CA LEU A 897 40.79 -60.10 -17.75
C LEU A 897 39.71 -60.56 -16.77
N GLU A 898 39.90 -61.68 -16.08
CA GLU A 898 38.99 -62.15 -15.02
C GLU A 898 38.92 -61.14 -13.87
N ALA A 899 40.06 -60.56 -13.48
CA ALA A 899 40.12 -59.51 -12.46
C ALA A 899 39.46 -58.19 -12.91
N LEU A 900 39.49 -57.85 -14.21
CA LEU A 900 38.78 -56.69 -14.77
C LEU A 900 37.26 -56.94 -14.85
N GLY A 901 36.83 -58.17 -15.15
CA GLY A 901 35.42 -58.55 -15.22
C GLY A 901 34.75 -58.68 -13.84
N ALA A 902 35.49 -59.11 -12.82
CA ALA A 902 34.97 -59.26 -11.46
C ALA A 902 34.64 -57.93 -10.76
N GLY A 903 35.24 -56.81 -11.19
CA GLY A 903 35.00 -55.48 -10.61
C GLY A 903 33.62 -54.87 -10.91
N GLY A 904 32.82 -55.47 -11.80
CA GLY A 904 31.49 -54.99 -12.17
C GLY A 904 30.30 -55.74 -11.54
N ALA A 905 30.55 -56.77 -10.71
CA ALA A 905 29.49 -57.65 -10.21
C ALA A 905 28.93 -57.27 -8.81
N ASP A 906 29.57 -56.33 -8.09
CA ASP A 906 29.15 -55.92 -6.74
C ASP A 906 28.14 -54.74 -6.70
N GLU A 907 27.70 -54.22 -7.86
CA GLU A 907 26.70 -53.14 -7.96
C GLU A 907 25.26 -53.62 -8.27
N ARG A 908 24.97 -54.93 -8.21
CA ARG A 908 23.59 -55.44 -8.28
C ARG A 908 23.31 -56.45 -7.19
N LYS A 909 23.12 -55.97 -5.95
CA LYS A 909 22.17 -56.54 -4.99
C LYS A 909 21.65 -55.47 -4.05
#